data_AF-A0A847XTS1-F1
#
_entry.id   AF-A0A847XTS1-F1
#
_cell.length_a   1.000
_cell.length_b   1.000
_cell.length_c   1.000
_cell.angle_alpha   90.00
_cell.angle_beta   90.00
_cell.angle_gamma   90.00
#
_symmetry.space_group_name_H-M   'P 1'
#
loop_
_entity.id
_entity.type
_entity.pdbx_description
1 polymer ?
#
loop_
_entity_poly.entity_id
_entity_poly.type
_entity_poly.pdbx_seq_one_letter_code
_entity_poly.pdbx_strand_id
1 'polypeptide(L)'
;MKKDLLKSGICIIIFLVSLSGCKKSAKSQFPDFPPDNVTSLMDRDQMLAQLGIVLPQLPPKLEDPNAPPNTFPANPQNPEGNWTDSLRNPDAPISRSVFGLWNNYSDNSNGLFPGPDSARLGNYTPIDLLRMKNGKLITTPEEWWKKRRPEIFKDIQDQLYGRIPPEEILPAVTWNVTTSTGGSGNSAYIQKQITGTIDISRYPQVRNKPEIRAVLRTPAKATEPVPVIIFFGGSGSASDFYWERSSPEGWATCVFELTALQPDNGAGLTSYLIGLVNQGNWRKPGDWGTLVAWSWGVSRLIDYLETDKDVNSKIIGLNGVSRYGKATIVAMAYEPRIAIGFAGDAGSLGTKMNRRHWGQDLENSCDANEYHWMSGNFFKWAGELVPGQYLPRKIEECPVDAHSLLALCAPRPVFMNGGSTSSWADPFGIFLTAVNASPAYRILGEEGFISSERVPVIDKAYIDGTIGYRVHNGGHTDAPNWPAFHEFAARHFDITTLVSSVSSLTLSYREGSSASFTIKSNRDWEVICNADWLKTDSRSSSGSDTITVTASANTGNSGRTAIVTIKTKGREQTVTVNQASPRSVLGVKSEKFTGARTKELVVGSAEGSQASFDIVSTTAWDVQVTYPPAAPTTGRRSMMGSGNWISLSDESGVNDKTLLLTASANPGVQTRSATITVQTIGLPPLSIIVTQEGGAPTLNINADTLIFTSEGGNASPLFVMTNTTWFLQSSDEWISATPATGGNFGQIVVKVAENTGGSKRTGNITVTVDGLQPKVIVVRQEAPAGK
;
A
#
# COMPACT_ATOMS: atom_id res chain seq x y z
N MET A 1 60.26 -56.50 -40.47
CA MET A 1 60.45 -56.90 -41.89
C MET A 1 59.10 -57.36 -42.43
N LYS A 2 58.81 -57.05 -43.69
CA LYS A 2 57.50 -57.15 -44.36
C LYS A 2 56.95 -58.59 -44.47
N LYS A 3 55.61 -58.68 -44.31
CA LYS A 3 54.59 -59.29 -45.21
C LYS A 3 54.21 -60.78 -45.18
N ASP A 4 52.88 -60.92 -45.16
CA ASP A 4 51.94 -61.84 -45.84
C ASP A 4 51.61 -63.22 -45.20
N LEU A 5 50.32 -63.43 -44.83
CA LEU A 5 49.34 -64.16 -45.67
C LEU A 5 47.90 -64.27 -45.04
N LEU A 6 46.92 -63.83 -45.84
CA LEU A 6 45.57 -64.38 -46.17
C LEU A 6 44.43 -64.69 -45.14
N LYS A 7 43.31 -63.99 -45.39
CA LYS A 7 41.87 -64.39 -45.57
C LYS A 7 41.10 -65.14 -44.46
N SER A 8 40.05 -64.50 -43.92
CA SER A 8 38.63 -64.73 -44.30
C SER A 8 37.72 -63.82 -43.44
N GLY A 9 36.65 -63.28 -44.03
CA GLY A 9 35.92 -62.12 -43.54
C GLY A 9 34.73 -62.39 -42.62
N ILE A 10 34.39 -61.37 -41.84
CA ILE A 10 33.03 -60.96 -41.43
C ILE A 10 33.03 -59.42 -41.47
N CYS A 11 32.15 -58.85 -42.29
CA CYS A 11 31.93 -57.42 -42.44
C CYS A 11 31.24 -56.84 -41.21
N ILE A 12 31.87 -55.90 -40.51
CA ILE A 12 31.19 -54.88 -39.71
C ILE A 12 31.44 -53.54 -40.40
N ILE A 13 30.38 -53.02 -41.02
CA ILE A 13 30.37 -51.71 -41.67
C ILE A 13 30.39 -50.65 -40.56
N ILE A 14 31.55 -50.02 -40.38
CA ILE A 14 31.69 -48.75 -39.67
C ILE A 14 31.34 -47.64 -40.67
N PHE A 15 30.13 -47.08 -40.55
CA PHE A 15 29.76 -45.87 -41.27
C PHE A 15 30.33 -44.65 -40.54
N LEU A 16 31.50 -44.21 -40.99
CA LEU A 16 31.95 -42.82 -40.84
C LEU A 16 31.07 -41.95 -41.73
N VAL A 17 30.12 -41.23 -41.13
CA VAL A 17 29.39 -40.16 -41.79
C VAL A 17 29.81 -38.84 -41.16
N SER A 18 30.78 -38.20 -41.80
CA SER A 18 30.90 -36.75 -41.80
C SER A 18 29.69 -36.19 -42.54
N LEU A 19 28.65 -35.81 -41.80
CA LEU A 19 27.65 -34.87 -42.28
C LEU A 19 27.65 -33.69 -41.34
N SER A 20 28.10 -32.57 -41.88
CA SER A 20 27.80 -31.21 -41.42
C SER A 20 26.29 -31.05 -41.27
N GLY A 21 25.76 -31.47 -40.12
CA GLY A 21 24.42 -31.15 -39.68
C GLY A 21 24.47 -29.80 -39.00
N CYS A 22 24.04 -28.75 -39.70
CA CYS A 22 23.62 -27.50 -39.09
C CYS A 22 22.89 -27.80 -37.77
N LYS A 23 23.46 -27.40 -36.63
CA LYS A 23 22.63 -27.04 -35.48
C LYS A 23 21.76 -25.88 -35.97
N LYS A 24 20.58 -26.20 -36.51
CA LYS A 24 19.49 -25.23 -36.54
C LYS A 24 19.30 -24.86 -35.08
N SER A 25 19.81 -23.69 -34.70
CA SER A 25 19.29 -22.94 -33.55
C SER A 25 17.78 -23.09 -33.63
N ALA A 26 17.16 -23.74 -32.64
CA ALA A 26 15.72 -23.61 -32.49
C ALA A 26 15.47 -22.11 -32.48
N LYS A 27 14.74 -21.59 -33.48
CA LYS A 27 14.41 -20.17 -33.50
C LYS A 27 13.70 -19.89 -32.18
N SER A 28 14.10 -18.82 -31.50
CA SER A 28 13.36 -18.33 -30.34
C SER A 28 11.87 -18.27 -30.70
N GLN A 29 11.00 -18.81 -29.84
CA GLN A 29 9.55 -18.70 -30.04
C GLN A 29 9.06 -17.25 -29.95
N PHE A 30 9.93 -16.35 -29.46
CA PHE A 30 9.71 -14.92 -29.35
C PHE A 30 10.51 -14.17 -30.42
N PRO A 31 9.97 -13.05 -30.96
CA PRO A 31 10.71 -12.20 -31.89
C PRO A 31 11.96 -11.60 -31.22
N ASP A 32 12.99 -11.35 -32.03
CA ASP A 32 14.26 -10.77 -31.56
C ASP A 32 14.05 -9.40 -30.88
N PHE A 33 13.08 -8.62 -31.38
CA PHE A 33 12.64 -7.35 -30.80
C PHE A 33 11.18 -7.46 -30.31
N PRO A 34 10.81 -6.84 -29.17
CA PRO A 34 9.45 -6.91 -28.66
C PRO A 34 8.43 -6.23 -29.60
N PRO A 35 7.25 -6.82 -29.83
CA PRO A 35 6.20 -6.17 -30.61
C PRO A 35 5.57 -4.99 -29.85
N ASP A 36 4.75 -4.19 -30.52
CA ASP A 36 4.10 -3.04 -29.87
C ASP A 36 3.05 -3.44 -28.80
N ASN A 37 2.51 -4.66 -28.90
CA ASN A 37 1.45 -5.20 -28.04
C ASN A 37 1.97 -6.22 -27.00
N VAL A 38 3.17 -6.01 -26.46
CA VAL A 38 3.73 -6.88 -25.41
C VAL A 38 2.78 -7.00 -24.22
N THR A 39 2.50 -8.23 -23.81
CA THR A 39 1.77 -8.54 -22.58
C THR A 39 2.74 -8.97 -21.48
N SER A 40 2.33 -8.88 -20.22
CA SER A 40 3.14 -9.38 -19.09
C SER A 40 3.44 -10.88 -19.22
N LEU A 41 2.52 -11.66 -19.78
CA LEU A 41 2.73 -13.09 -20.01
C LEU A 41 3.83 -13.34 -21.05
N MET A 42 3.79 -12.60 -22.16
CA MET A 42 4.81 -12.70 -23.22
C MET A 42 6.20 -12.32 -22.71
N ASP A 43 6.33 -11.22 -21.98
CA ASP A 43 7.63 -10.78 -21.45
C ASP A 43 8.15 -11.75 -20.36
N ARG A 44 7.28 -12.25 -19.47
CA ARG A 44 7.63 -13.29 -18.50
C ARG A 44 8.15 -14.56 -19.18
N ASP A 45 7.40 -15.08 -20.15
CA ASP A 45 7.76 -16.34 -20.81
C ASP A 45 9.00 -16.19 -21.69
N GLN A 46 9.22 -14.99 -22.24
CA GLN A 46 10.47 -14.63 -22.91
C GLN A 46 11.65 -14.64 -21.94
N MET A 47 11.49 -14.10 -20.71
CA MET A 47 12.52 -14.17 -19.67
C MET A 47 12.83 -15.61 -19.25
N LEU A 48 11.80 -16.45 -19.06
CA LEU A 48 11.97 -17.88 -18.77
C LEU A 48 12.75 -18.58 -19.89
N ALA A 49 12.45 -18.28 -21.15
CA ALA A 49 13.19 -18.80 -22.30
C ALA A 49 14.66 -18.35 -22.32
N GLN A 50 14.94 -17.07 -22.01
CA GLN A 50 16.33 -16.59 -21.88
C GLN A 50 17.12 -17.33 -20.80
N LEU A 51 16.44 -17.73 -19.71
CA LEU A 51 17.03 -18.47 -18.60
C LEU A 51 17.09 -19.98 -18.83
N GLY A 52 16.49 -20.50 -19.89
CA GLY A 52 16.35 -21.94 -20.12
C GLY A 52 15.49 -22.64 -19.06
N ILE A 53 14.56 -21.92 -18.42
CA ILE A 53 13.66 -22.46 -17.40
C ILE A 53 12.38 -22.92 -18.09
N VAL A 54 12.03 -24.18 -17.88
CA VAL A 54 10.77 -24.78 -18.32
C VAL A 54 9.87 -24.91 -17.10
N LEU A 55 8.67 -24.34 -17.18
CA LEU A 55 7.67 -24.49 -16.12
C LEU A 55 7.21 -25.96 -16.04
N PRO A 56 6.99 -26.49 -14.82
CA PRO A 56 6.49 -27.85 -14.67
C PRO A 56 5.09 -28.01 -15.28
N GLN A 57 4.81 -29.20 -15.78
CA GLN A 57 3.44 -29.62 -16.07
C GLN A 57 2.78 -29.97 -14.74
N LEU A 58 1.81 -29.15 -14.31
CA LEU A 58 1.12 -29.32 -13.02
C LEU A 58 -0.21 -30.04 -13.24
N PRO A 59 -0.63 -30.93 -12.32
CA PRO A 59 -1.98 -31.49 -12.36
C PRO A 59 -3.03 -30.38 -12.15
N PRO A 60 -4.30 -30.60 -12.53
CA PRO A 60 -5.39 -29.74 -12.08
C PRO A 60 -5.34 -29.54 -10.56
N LYS A 61 -5.65 -28.35 -10.05
CA LYS A 61 -5.52 -28.06 -8.60
C LYS A 61 -6.33 -29.01 -7.72
N LEU A 62 -7.48 -29.49 -8.21
CA LEU A 62 -8.33 -30.47 -7.52
C LEU A 62 -7.70 -31.86 -7.40
N GLU A 63 -6.76 -32.18 -8.28
CA GLU A 63 -6.06 -33.46 -8.36
C GLU A 63 -4.63 -33.36 -7.83
N ASP A 64 -4.21 -32.17 -7.38
CA ASP A 64 -2.85 -31.96 -6.89
C ASP A 64 -2.68 -32.60 -5.50
N PRO A 65 -1.84 -33.65 -5.37
CA PRO A 65 -1.63 -34.31 -4.09
C PRO A 65 -0.94 -33.40 -3.05
N ASN A 66 -0.39 -32.26 -3.48
CA ASN A 66 0.28 -31.30 -2.60
C ASN A 66 -0.63 -30.15 -2.16
N ALA A 67 -1.90 -30.11 -2.60
CA ALA A 67 -2.85 -29.13 -2.11
C ALA A 67 -2.94 -29.21 -0.57
N PRO A 68 -2.89 -28.09 0.16
CA PRO A 68 -2.92 -28.14 1.62
C PRO A 68 -4.20 -28.84 2.11
N PRO A 69 -4.14 -29.67 3.16
CA PRO A 69 -5.32 -30.38 3.66
C PRO A 69 -6.47 -29.43 3.97
N ASN A 70 -7.73 -29.86 3.85
CA ASN A 70 -8.94 -29.06 4.15
C ASN A 70 -9.09 -27.75 3.36
N THR A 71 -8.30 -27.55 2.30
CA THR A 71 -8.48 -26.42 1.39
C THR A 71 -9.42 -26.80 0.26
N PHE A 72 -10.14 -25.82 -0.25
CA PHE A 72 -11.05 -26.00 -1.38
C PHE A 72 -11.07 -24.71 -2.22
N PRO A 73 -11.45 -24.79 -3.51
CA PRO A 73 -11.57 -23.60 -4.34
C PRO A 73 -12.49 -22.57 -3.68
N ALA A 74 -12.02 -21.32 -3.53
CA ALA A 74 -12.88 -20.22 -3.09
C ALA A 74 -14.06 -20.02 -4.06
N ASN A 75 -13.82 -20.43 -5.31
CA ASN A 75 -14.80 -20.47 -6.35
C ASN A 75 -14.87 -21.89 -6.96
N PRO A 76 -15.87 -22.72 -6.61
CA PRO A 76 -15.97 -24.09 -7.10
C PRO A 76 -16.07 -24.23 -8.64
N GLN A 77 -16.50 -23.17 -9.34
CA GLN A 77 -16.58 -23.15 -10.80
C GLN A 77 -15.27 -22.67 -11.46
N ASN A 78 -14.31 -22.18 -10.67
CA ASN A 78 -12.94 -21.89 -11.10
C ASN A 78 -11.95 -22.57 -10.14
N PRO A 79 -11.82 -23.90 -10.18
CA PRO A 79 -10.89 -24.63 -9.32
C PRO A 79 -9.42 -24.25 -9.54
N GLU A 80 -9.10 -23.67 -10.69
CA GLU A 80 -7.76 -23.15 -10.99
C GLU A 80 -7.49 -21.76 -10.38
N GLY A 81 -8.51 -21.11 -9.79
CA GLY A 81 -8.39 -19.84 -9.09
C GLY A 81 -7.79 -19.97 -7.68
N ASN A 82 -8.10 -18.99 -6.83
CA ASN A 82 -7.72 -19.04 -5.42
C ASN A 82 -8.57 -20.07 -4.67
N TRP A 83 -7.93 -20.71 -3.71
CA TRP A 83 -8.50 -21.62 -2.74
C TRP A 83 -8.64 -20.90 -1.39
N THR A 84 -9.42 -21.49 -0.50
CA THR A 84 -9.63 -21.00 0.86
C THR A 84 -9.65 -22.18 1.84
N ASP A 85 -9.62 -21.86 3.13
CA ASP A 85 -9.77 -22.78 4.23
C ASP A 85 -10.75 -22.16 5.24
N SER A 86 -11.98 -22.67 5.29
CA SER A 86 -13.01 -22.18 6.21
C SER A 86 -12.74 -22.48 7.69
N LEU A 87 -11.78 -23.36 8.01
CA LEU A 87 -11.48 -23.79 9.37
C LEU A 87 -10.30 -23.04 10.02
N ARG A 88 -9.34 -22.52 9.23
CA ARG A 88 -8.08 -21.97 9.79
C ARG A 88 -7.85 -20.47 9.57
N ASN A 89 -8.27 -19.89 8.44
CA ASN A 89 -8.13 -18.45 8.19
C ASN A 89 -9.05 -17.99 7.04
N PRO A 90 -10.31 -17.60 7.31
CA PRO A 90 -11.29 -17.32 6.27
C PRO A 90 -10.94 -16.11 5.39
N ASP A 91 -9.95 -15.29 5.79
CA ASP A 91 -9.55 -14.07 5.09
C ASP A 91 -8.24 -14.22 4.27
N ALA A 92 -7.51 -15.34 4.39
CA ALA A 92 -6.21 -15.52 3.73
C ALA A 92 -6.31 -16.45 2.50
N PRO A 93 -5.92 -15.99 1.30
CA PRO A 93 -6.03 -16.80 0.09
C PRO A 93 -5.02 -17.95 0.11
N ILE A 94 -5.48 -19.15 -0.25
CA ILE A 94 -4.63 -20.29 -0.62
C ILE A 94 -4.48 -20.27 -2.15
N SER A 95 -3.29 -20.52 -2.64
CA SER A 95 -2.89 -20.36 -4.04
C SER A 95 -1.72 -21.29 -4.34
N ARG A 96 -1.63 -21.73 -5.61
CA ARG A 96 -0.49 -22.51 -6.11
C ARG A 96 0.33 -21.61 -7.03
N SER A 97 1.64 -21.57 -6.83
CA SER A 97 2.58 -20.90 -7.72
C SER A 97 2.62 -21.56 -9.10
N VAL A 98 3.16 -20.85 -10.09
CA VAL A 98 3.42 -21.40 -11.44
C VAL A 98 4.48 -22.51 -11.46
N PHE A 99 5.17 -22.72 -10.34
CA PHE A 99 6.15 -23.80 -10.13
C PHE A 99 5.61 -24.93 -9.21
N GLY A 100 4.31 -24.91 -8.88
CA GLY A 100 3.63 -25.98 -8.16
C GLY A 100 3.61 -25.85 -6.64
N LEU A 101 4.26 -24.85 -6.05
CA LEU A 101 4.27 -24.65 -4.60
C LEU A 101 2.96 -24.01 -4.13
N TRP A 102 2.24 -24.67 -3.23
CA TRP A 102 1.08 -24.10 -2.55
C TRP A 102 1.53 -23.30 -1.34
N ASN A 103 1.05 -22.06 -1.19
CA ASN A 103 1.30 -21.34 0.05
C ASN A 103 0.60 -22.00 1.23
N ASN A 104 1.21 -21.87 2.41
CA ASN A 104 0.76 -22.52 3.63
C ASN A 104 0.45 -21.50 4.74
N TYR A 105 -0.56 -21.81 5.57
CA TYR A 105 -0.91 -21.13 6.82
C TYR A 105 -1.16 -22.10 7.97
N SER A 106 -0.90 -23.40 7.76
CA SER A 106 -1.03 -24.41 8.80
C SER A 106 0.24 -24.47 9.63
N ASP A 107 0.05 -24.33 10.92
CA ASP A 107 0.96 -24.78 11.97
C ASP A 107 0.28 -25.93 12.73
N ASN A 108 1.04 -26.62 13.59
CA ASN A 108 0.45 -27.57 14.53
C ASN A 108 -0.13 -26.85 15.77
N SER A 109 -0.39 -25.54 15.71
CA SER A 109 -0.86 -24.70 16.83
C SER A 109 -2.24 -24.08 16.54
N ASN A 110 -3.11 -24.05 17.55
CA ASN A 110 -4.51 -23.62 17.39
C ASN A 110 -4.70 -22.08 17.29
N GLY A 111 -4.18 -21.44 16.24
CA GLY A 111 -4.60 -20.11 15.80
C GLY A 111 -3.88 -18.89 16.42
N LEU A 112 -3.81 -17.85 15.58
CA LEU A 112 -3.18 -16.52 15.74
C LEU A 112 -1.70 -16.53 16.16
N PHE A 113 -0.87 -16.28 15.15
CA PHE A 113 0.60 -16.31 15.13
C PHE A 113 1.17 -17.73 15.26
N PRO A 114 2.11 -18.10 14.37
CA PRO A 114 2.87 -19.31 14.56
C PRO A 114 3.62 -19.24 15.89
N GLY A 115 3.38 -20.20 16.79
CA GLY A 115 4.15 -20.35 18.02
C GLY A 115 5.64 -20.66 17.74
N PRO A 116 6.51 -20.63 18.75
CA PRO A 116 7.92 -21.05 18.61
C PRO A 116 8.09 -22.49 18.08
N ASP A 117 7.04 -23.31 18.19
CA ASP A 117 6.95 -24.69 17.67
C ASP A 117 6.33 -24.79 16.26
N SER A 118 6.10 -23.66 15.56
CA SER A 118 5.70 -23.61 14.14
C SER A 118 6.81 -24.03 13.17
N ALA A 119 7.69 -24.90 13.66
CA ALA A 119 8.82 -25.44 12.97
C ALA A 119 8.34 -26.44 11.89
N ARG A 120 8.26 -25.90 10.67
CA ARG A 120 8.79 -26.48 9.43
C ARG A 120 7.86 -27.45 8.68
N LEU A 121 7.49 -26.97 7.50
CA LEU A 121 8.03 -27.56 6.28
C LEU A 121 9.39 -26.88 6.00
N GLY A 122 10.53 -27.55 6.25
CA GLY A 122 11.89 -27.06 5.92
C GLY A 122 12.73 -26.41 7.05
N ASN A 123 13.83 -27.07 7.43
CA ASN A 123 15.19 -26.54 7.57
C ASN A 123 15.58 -25.04 7.84
N TYR A 124 14.72 -24.02 8.12
CA TYR A 124 15.12 -22.59 7.95
C TYR A 124 16.44 -22.23 8.65
N THR A 125 17.46 -21.92 7.85
CA THR A 125 18.80 -21.54 8.31
C THR A 125 19.08 -20.13 7.81
N PRO A 126 19.13 -19.12 8.71
CA PRO A 126 19.51 -17.78 8.34
C PRO A 126 20.91 -17.76 7.72
N ILE A 127 21.13 -16.90 6.73
CA ILE A 127 22.47 -16.61 6.22
C ILE A 127 23.28 -15.93 7.32
N ASP A 128 24.47 -16.45 7.60
CA ASP A 128 25.46 -15.82 8.47
C ASP A 128 25.96 -14.53 7.81
N LEU A 129 25.44 -13.39 8.27
CA LEU A 129 25.78 -12.08 7.73
C LEU A 129 27.24 -11.70 7.99
N LEU A 130 27.87 -12.29 9.01
CA LEU A 130 29.26 -12.01 9.38
C LEU A 130 30.26 -13.00 8.78
N ARG A 131 29.81 -13.91 7.91
CA ARG A 131 30.69 -14.86 7.21
C ARG A 131 30.70 -14.61 5.72
N MET A 132 31.89 -14.40 5.18
CA MET A 132 32.11 -14.29 3.74
C MET A 132 31.94 -15.65 3.05
N LYS A 133 31.73 -15.65 1.73
CA LYS A 133 31.61 -16.88 0.92
C LYS A 133 32.81 -17.82 0.99
N ASN A 134 34.01 -17.28 1.22
CA ASN A 134 35.23 -18.08 1.41
C ASN A 134 35.35 -18.68 2.83
N GLY A 135 34.32 -18.55 3.67
CA GLY A 135 34.28 -19.05 5.04
C GLY A 135 34.86 -18.11 6.09
N LYS A 136 35.54 -17.02 5.69
CA LYS A 136 36.15 -16.07 6.62
C LYS A 136 35.07 -15.32 7.42
N LEU A 137 35.20 -15.33 8.74
CA LEU A 137 34.42 -14.48 9.63
C LEU A 137 34.96 -13.03 9.58
N ILE A 138 34.06 -12.06 9.43
CA ILE A 138 34.37 -10.64 9.59
C ILE A 138 34.10 -10.20 11.03
N THR A 139 34.98 -9.38 11.57
CA THR A 139 34.94 -9.00 13.00
C THR A 139 35.04 -7.50 13.24
N THR A 140 35.21 -6.71 12.17
CA THR A 140 35.39 -5.25 12.26
C THR A 140 34.42 -4.49 11.34
N PRO A 141 34.05 -3.24 11.69
CA PRO A 141 33.29 -2.36 10.80
C PRO A 141 33.95 -2.16 9.43
N GLU A 142 35.29 -2.09 9.37
CA GLU A 142 36.03 -1.90 8.13
C GLU A 142 35.86 -3.10 7.18
N GLU A 143 35.92 -4.33 7.71
CA GLU A 143 35.68 -5.53 6.91
C GLU A 143 34.23 -5.62 6.42
N TRP A 144 33.26 -5.13 7.21
CA TRP A 144 31.88 -4.99 6.74
C TRP A 144 31.80 -4.11 5.50
N TRP A 145 32.28 -2.87 5.59
CA TRP A 145 32.17 -1.88 4.51
C TRP A 145 32.97 -2.25 3.26
N LYS A 146 34.21 -2.74 3.44
CA LYS A 146 35.12 -2.99 2.31
C LYS A 146 34.94 -4.37 1.67
N LYS A 147 34.34 -5.35 2.37
CA LYS A 147 34.30 -6.75 1.90
C LYS A 147 32.90 -7.35 1.94
N ARG A 148 32.29 -7.47 3.12
CA ARG A 148 31.05 -8.26 3.25
C ARG A 148 29.81 -7.55 2.70
N ARG A 149 29.63 -6.25 2.98
CA ARG A 149 28.50 -5.48 2.43
C ARG A 149 28.54 -5.46 0.90
N PRO A 150 29.68 -5.18 0.22
CA PRO A 150 29.77 -5.30 -1.23
C PRO A 150 29.45 -6.71 -1.77
N GLU A 151 29.90 -7.77 -1.09
CA GLU A 151 29.60 -9.16 -1.46
C GLU A 151 28.10 -9.45 -1.39
N ILE A 152 27.44 -9.07 -0.28
CA ILE A 152 25.98 -9.21 -0.12
C ILE A 152 25.24 -8.37 -1.16
N PHE A 153 25.66 -7.13 -1.40
CA PHE A 153 24.98 -6.25 -2.34
C PHE A 153 25.08 -6.77 -3.77
N LYS A 154 26.25 -7.31 -4.14
CA LYS A 154 26.44 -7.98 -5.43
C LYS A 154 25.47 -9.15 -5.60
N ASP A 155 25.25 -9.95 -4.56
CA ASP A 155 24.29 -11.05 -4.61
C ASP A 155 22.84 -10.57 -4.66
N ILE A 156 22.46 -9.57 -3.88
CA ILE A 156 21.13 -8.93 -3.94
C ILE A 156 20.84 -8.45 -5.38
N GLN A 157 21.82 -7.81 -6.02
CA GLN A 157 21.74 -7.36 -7.40
C GLN A 157 21.66 -8.53 -8.39
N ASP A 158 22.58 -9.49 -8.29
CA ASP A 158 22.68 -10.56 -9.29
C ASP A 158 21.59 -11.62 -9.17
N GLN A 159 21.02 -11.80 -7.97
CA GLN A 159 20.10 -12.89 -7.68
C GLN A 159 18.64 -12.45 -7.59
N LEU A 160 18.36 -11.22 -7.14
CA LEU A 160 16.99 -10.80 -6.83
C LEU A 160 16.56 -9.56 -7.64
N TYR A 161 17.16 -8.39 -7.41
CA TYR A 161 16.54 -7.12 -7.84
C TYR A 161 17.17 -6.49 -9.08
N GLY A 162 18.40 -6.88 -9.43
CA GLY A 162 19.14 -6.37 -10.59
C GLY A 162 19.98 -5.14 -10.26
N ARG A 163 20.79 -4.72 -11.24
CA ARG A 163 21.72 -3.60 -11.11
C ARG A 163 21.09 -2.34 -11.67
N ILE A 164 21.30 -1.21 -10.99
CA ILE A 164 21.13 0.09 -11.64
C ILE A 164 22.15 0.13 -12.81
N PRO A 165 21.71 0.45 -14.03
CA PRO A 165 22.58 0.63 -15.16
C PRO A 165 23.70 1.65 -14.90
N PRO A 166 24.83 1.58 -15.63
CA PRO A 166 25.87 2.60 -15.53
C PRO A 166 25.33 4.01 -15.80
N GLU A 167 25.86 5.01 -15.10
CA GLU A 167 25.39 6.40 -15.15
C GLU A 167 25.39 6.95 -16.60
N GLU A 168 26.31 6.50 -17.44
CA GLU A 168 26.46 6.95 -18.84
C GLU A 168 25.26 6.57 -19.73
N ILE A 169 24.42 5.63 -19.28
CA ILE A 169 23.22 5.21 -20.02
C ILE A 169 21.91 5.60 -19.34
N LEU A 170 21.99 6.18 -18.14
CA LEU A 170 20.84 6.72 -17.43
C LEU A 170 20.47 8.08 -18.02
N PRO A 171 19.17 8.37 -18.23
CA PRO A 171 18.75 9.62 -18.84
C PRO A 171 18.85 10.78 -17.84
N ALA A 172 19.19 11.96 -18.36
CA ALA A 172 19.14 13.20 -17.58
C ALA A 172 17.68 13.57 -17.24
N VAL A 173 17.50 14.32 -16.15
CA VAL A 173 16.18 14.80 -15.71
C VAL A 173 16.19 16.33 -15.64
N THR A 174 15.17 16.95 -16.23
CA THR A 174 14.94 18.40 -16.14
C THR A 174 13.69 18.68 -15.32
N TRP A 175 13.81 19.54 -14.31
CA TRP A 175 12.74 19.80 -13.35
C TRP A 175 11.86 21.00 -13.73
N ASN A 176 10.56 20.82 -13.61
CA ASN A 176 9.55 21.87 -13.61
C ASN A 176 8.74 21.79 -12.31
N VAL A 177 8.48 22.93 -11.68
CA VAL A 177 7.83 22.99 -10.36
C VAL A 177 6.77 24.08 -10.37
N THR A 178 5.54 23.73 -9.97
CA THR A 178 4.50 24.73 -9.68
C THR A 178 4.18 24.72 -8.19
N THR A 179 3.92 25.90 -7.63
CA THR A 179 3.68 26.06 -6.18
C THR A 179 2.27 26.58 -5.95
N SER A 180 1.59 26.02 -4.95
CA SER A 180 0.29 26.47 -4.46
C SER A 180 0.27 26.41 -2.92
N THR A 181 -0.74 26.98 -2.29
CA THR A 181 -0.98 26.84 -0.85
C THR A 181 -2.32 26.12 -0.62
N GLY A 182 -2.46 25.51 0.55
CA GLY A 182 -3.69 24.81 0.93
C GLY A 182 -3.74 24.48 2.42
N GLY A 183 -4.83 23.86 2.84
CA GLY A 183 -5.11 23.59 4.26
C GLY A 183 -5.47 24.84 5.06
N SER A 184 -5.67 24.67 6.37
CA SER A 184 -6.03 25.74 7.31
C SER A 184 -5.38 25.52 8.68
N GLY A 185 -5.32 26.57 9.49
CA GLY A 185 -4.79 26.51 10.85
C GLY A 185 -3.39 25.90 10.93
N ASN A 186 -3.23 24.89 11.79
CA ASN A 186 -1.96 24.18 12.00
C ASN A 186 -1.65 23.15 10.90
N SER A 187 -2.61 22.85 10.02
CA SER A 187 -2.46 21.92 8.89
C SER A 187 -2.25 22.64 7.56
N ALA A 188 -2.08 23.97 7.57
CA ALA A 188 -1.78 24.76 6.38
C ALA A 188 -0.42 24.38 5.78
N TYR A 189 -0.35 24.29 4.45
CA TYR A 189 0.82 23.84 3.71
C TYR A 189 1.14 24.70 2.50
N ILE A 190 2.42 24.69 2.14
CA ILE A 190 2.91 25.04 0.80
C ILE A 190 3.04 23.72 0.04
N GLN A 191 2.43 23.64 -1.13
CA GLN A 191 2.46 22.47 -2.01
C GLN A 191 3.27 22.77 -3.26
N LYS A 192 4.22 21.91 -3.60
CA LYS A 192 4.97 21.94 -4.85
C LYS A 192 4.62 20.70 -5.67
N GLN A 193 4.09 20.92 -6.87
CA GLN A 193 3.91 19.88 -7.88
C GLN A 193 5.22 19.80 -8.67
N ILE A 194 5.94 18.70 -8.52
CA ILE A 194 7.27 18.47 -9.08
C ILE A 194 7.13 17.54 -10.28
N THR A 195 7.57 17.98 -11.45
CA THR A 195 7.62 17.18 -12.67
C THR A 195 9.05 17.15 -13.21
N GLY A 196 9.67 15.98 -13.20
CA GLY A 196 10.94 15.69 -13.85
C GLY A 196 10.71 15.13 -15.24
N THR A 197 11.01 15.93 -16.26
CA THR A 197 11.04 15.50 -17.67
C THR A 197 12.31 14.70 -17.93
N ILE A 198 12.17 13.46 -18.37
CA ILE A 198 13.28 12.56 -18.65
C ILE A 198 13.75 12.75 -20.09
N ASP A 199 15.06 12.90 -20.29
CA ASP A 199 15.66 12.97 -21.62
C ASP A 199 15.54 11.63 -22.35
N ILE A 200 14.84 11.64 -23.49
CA ILE A 200 14.63 10.46 -24.34
C ILE A 200 15.55 10.41 -25.57
N SER A 201 16.53 11.32 -25.68
CA SER A 201 17.41 11.46 -26.84
C SER A 201 18.10 10.16 -27.26
N ARG A 202 18.40 9.28 -26.30
CA ARG A 202 19.02 7.97 -26.53
C ARG A 202 18.10 6.94 -27.19
N TYR A 203 16.78 7.10 -27.07
CA TYR A 203 15.78 6.29 -27.76
C TYR A 203 14.47 7.08 -27.95
N PRO A 204 14.41 7.98 -28.96
CA PRO A 204 13.25 8.84 -29.18
C PRO A 204 11.97 8.07 -29.54
N GLN A 205 12.10 6.80 -29.97
CA GLN A 205 10.98 5.94 -30.33
C GLN A 205 10.34 5.22 -29.12
N VAL A 206 10.74 5.53 -27.89
CA VAL A 206 10.12 4.94 -26.70
C VAL A 206 8.59 5.15 -26.74
N ARG A 207 7.83 4.07 -26.59
CA ARG A 207 6.36 4.09 -26.81
C ARG A 207 5.65 5.01 -25.81
N ASN A 208 6.04 4.94 -24.54
CA ASN A 208 5.54 5.82 -23.48
C ASN A 208 6.71 6.57 -22.87
N LYS A 209 6.63 7.90 -22.85
CA LYS A 209 7.66 8.75 -22.25
C LYS A 209 7.57 8.65 -20.73
N PRO A 210 8.64 8.20 -20.05
CA PRO A 210 8.64 8.14 -18.59
C PRO A 210 8.81 9.55 -18.00
N GLU A 211 8.22 9.77 -16.84
CA GLU A 211 8.34 11.02 -16.09
C GLU A 211 8.52 10.73 -14.60
N ILE A 212 9.14 11.66 -13.87
CA ILE A 212 9.12 11.66 -12.41
C ILE A 212 8.08 12.67 -11.96
N ARG A 213 7.04 12.23 -11.25
CA ARG A 213 5.98 13.11 -10.73
C ARG A 213 5.87 12.98 -9.23
N ALA A 214 5.94 14.09 -8.52
CA ALA A 214 5.78 14.09 -7.08
C ALA A 214 5.04 15.31 -6.55
N VAL A 215 4.35 15.16 -5.42
CA VAL A 215 3.70 16.25 -4.69
C VAL A 215 4.40 16.43 -3.35
N LEU A 216 5.15 17.51 -3.20
CA LEU A 216 5.78 17.91 -1.94
C LEU A 216 4.85 18.85 -1.19
N ARG A 217 4.60 18.59 0.10
CA ARG A 217 3.95 19.51 1.04
C ARG A 217 4.85 19.81 2.21
N THR A 218 5.05 21.09 2.50
CA THR A 218 5.78 21.60 3.66
C THR A 218 4.86 22.45 4.54
N PRO A 219 5.06 22.50 5.87
CA PRO A 219 4.21 23.32 6.73
C PRO A 219 4.33 24.80 6.38
N ALA A 220 3.20 25.48 6.17
CA ALA A 220 3.19 26.88 5.72
C ALA A 220 3.84 27.87 6.70
N LYS A 221 3.90 27.49 7.99
CA LYS A 221 4.50 28.28 9.07
C LYS A 221 5.88 27.78 9.51
N ALA A 222 6.50 26.86 8.77
CA ALA A 222 7.87 26.44 9.07
C ALA A 222 8.83 27.62 8.88
N THR A 223 9.70 27.86 9.85
CA THR A 223 10.71 28.94 9.77
C THR A 223 12.11 28.41 9.47
N GLU A 224 12.27 27.08 9.44
CA GLU A 224 13.50 26.35 9.12
C GLU A 224 13.15 25.18 8.17
N PRO A 225 14.12 24.64 7.41
CA PRO A 225 13.89 23.48 6.56
C PRO A 225 13.42 22.27 7.38
N VAL A 226 12.41 21.55 6.89
CA VAL A 226 11.79 20.42 7.61
C VAL A 226 12.22 19.06 7.05
N PRO A 227 12.39 18.02 7.89
CA PRO A 227 12.53 16.64 7.43
C PRO A 227 11.40 16.26 6.47
N VAL A 228 11.66 15.39 5.50
CA VAL A 228 10.66 14.98 4.50
C VAL A 228 10.55 13.46 4.42
N ILE A 229 9.34 12.94 4.31
CA ILE A 229 9.10 11.53 3.98
C ILE A 229 8.64 11.43 2.54
N ILE A 230 9.37 10.68 1.72
CA ILE A 230 8.93 10.29 0.38
C ILE A 230 7.98 9.10 0.50
N PHE A 231 6.81 9.18 -0.13
CA PHE A 231 5.80 8.14 -0.11
C PHE A 231 5.64 7.55 -1.51
N PHE A 232 5.79 6.24 -1.65
CA PHE A 232 5.40 5.56 -2.87
C PHE A 232 3.87 5.45 -2.96
N GLY A 233 3.25 6.10 -3.95
CA GLY A 233 1.80 6.04 -4.15
C GLY A 233 1.29 6.98 -5.24
N GLY A 234 -0.01 6.86 -5.58
CA GLY A 234 -0.66 7.79 -6.50
C GLY A 234 -0.88 9.17 -5.84
N SER A 235 -0.91 10.24 -6.65
CA SER A 235 -1.27 11.59 -6.18
C SER A 235 -2.78 11.70 -5.88
N GLY A 236 -3.19 12.70 -5.08
CA GLY A 236 -4.59 12.90 -4.67
C GLY A 236 -4.82 12.61 -3.19
N SER A 237 -5.79 11.74 -2.86
CA SER A 237 -6.17 11.42 -1.47
C SER A 237 -5.02 10.88 -0.61
N ALA A 238 -4.00 10.27 -1.22
CA ALA A 238 -2.79 9.86 -0.52
C ALA A 238 -2.02 11.05 0.08
N SER A 239 -1.97 12.20 -0.63
CA SER A 239 -1.30 13.40 -0.14
C SER A 239 -1.95 13.93 1.13
N ASP A 240 -3.28 13.93 1.20
CA ASP A 240 -4.02 14.34 2.40
C ASP A 240 -3.81 13.33 3.54
N PHE A 241 -3.98 12.04 3.25
CA PHE A 241 -3.81 10.96 4.22
C PHE A 241 -2.46 11.01 4.95
N TYR A 242 -1.36 11.17 4.21
CA TYR A 242 -0.02 11.23 4.80
C TYR A 242 0.30 12.59 5.40
N TRP A 243 -0.24 13.68 4.85
CA TRP A 243 -0.05 15.03 5.39
C TRP A 243 -0.62 15.16 6.81
N GLU A 244 -1.84 14.67 7.03
CA GLU A 244 -2.51 14.71 8.33
C GLU A 244 -1.76 13.94 9.43
N ARG A 245 -1.00 12.90 9.04
CA ARG A 245 -0.27 12.03 9.96
C ARG A 245 1.17 12.47 10.20
N SER A 246 1.75 13.21 9.27
CA SER A 246 3.19 13.53 9.28
C SER A 246 3.46 14.98 9.67
N SER A 247 2.60 15.91 9.21
CA SER A 247 2.78 17.34 9.48
C SER A 247 2.70 17.72 10.96
N PRO A 248 1.81 17.14 11.81
CA PRO A 248 1.83 17.45 13.24
C PRO A 248 3.18 17.08 13.87
N GLU A 249 3.76 15.96 13.44
CA GLU A 249 5.01 15.41 13.94
C GLU A 249 6.27 16.08 13.34
N GLY A 250 6.09 17.06 12.45
CA GLY A 250 7.20 17.90 11.94
C GLY A 250 7.81 17.48 10.64
N TRP A 251 7.11 16.62 9.92
CA TRP A 251 7.55 16.13 8.63
C TRP A 251 6.80 16.80 7.49
N ALA A 252 7.54 17.21 6.48
CA ALA A 252 7.02 17.36 5.13
C ALA A 252 6.68 15.99 4.52
N THR A 253 5.80 15.99 3.53
CA THR A 253 5.44 14.78 2.77
C THR A 253 5.75 14.99 1.30
N CYS A 254 6.27 13.96 0.63
CA CYS A 254 6.54 13.97 -0.80
C CYS A 254 5.97 12.71 -1.45
N VAL A 255 4.76 12.79 -2.02
CA VAL A 255 4.10 11.63 -2.63
C VAL A 255 4.60 11.44 -4.06
N PHE A 256 5.27 10.32 -4.34
CA PHE A 256 5.89 9.98 -5.62
C PHE A 256 5.01 9.03 -6.45
N GLU A 257 4.50 9.53 -7.59
CA GLU A 257 3.69 8.80 -8.57
C GLU A 257 4.58 7.91 -9.45
N LEU A 258 5.05 6.82 -8.86
CA LEU A 258 5.98 5.85 -9.44
C LEU A 258 5.54 5.22 -10.77
N THR A 259 4.24 5.10 -11.05
CA THR A 259 3.73 4.50 -12.29
C THR A 259 3.95 5.37 -13.52
N ALA A 260 4.13 6.70 -13.34
CA ALA A 260 4.53 7.59 -14.42
C ALA A 260 5.99 7.34 -14.86
N LEU A 261 6.82 6.85 -13.94
CA LEU A 261 8.21 6.49 -14.22
C LEU A 261 8.33 5.09 -14.83
N GLN A 262 7.69 4.11 -14.20
CA GLN A 262 7.63 2.73 -14.64
C GLN A 262 6.36 2.08 -14.08
N PRO A 263 5.43 1.59 -14.92
CA PRO A 263 4.19 1.02 -14.45
C PRO A 263 4.40 -0.31 -13.69
N ASP A 264 3.44 -0.63 -12.83
CA ASP A 264 3.41 -1.86 -12.04
C ASP A 264 2.90 -3.06 -12.86
N ASN A 265 3.57 -3.37 -13.97
CA ASN A 265 3.28 -4.56 -14.79
C ASN A 265 4.46 -4.96 -15.69
N GLY A 266 4.44 -6.21 -16.16
CA GLY A 266 5.41 -6.76 -17.11
C GLY A 266 5.32 -6.15 -18.52
N ALA A 267 4.11 -5.83 -18.99
CA ALA A 267 3.90 -5.24 -20.31
C ALA A 267 4.68 -3.93 -20.54
N GLY A 268 4.88 -3.15 -19.47
CA GLY A 268 5.61 -1.88 -19.49
C GLY A 268 7.14 -2.02 -19.49
N LEU A 269 7.72 -3.20 -19.29
CA LEU A 269 9.17 -3.37 -19.15
C LEU A 269 9.98 -3.05 -20.42
N THR A 270 9.34 -3.13 -21.58
CA THR A 270 9.93 -2.76 -22.89
C THR A 270 9.58 -1.32 -23.30
N SER A 271 9.02 -0.53 -22.38
CA SER A 271 8.67 0.89 -22.53
C SER A 271 9.04 1.65 -21.24
N TYR A 272 8.68 2.94 -21.12
CA TYR A 272 8.96 3.77 -19.95
C TYR A 272 10.48 3.81 -19.62
N LEU A 273 10.88 3.93 -18.34
CA LEU A 273 12.30 4.07 -17.97
C LEU A 273 13.12 2.84 -18.37
N ILE A 274 12.65 1.64 -18.02
CA ILE A 274 13.39 0.40 -18.28
C ILE A 274 13.53 0.20 -19.80
N GLY A 275 12.43 0.38 -20.54
CA GLY A 275 12.44 0.30 -22.00
C GLY A 275 13.28 1.39 -22.65
N LEU A 276 13.28 2.62 -22.12
CA LEU A 276 14.14 3.71 -22.61
C LEU A 276 15.62 3.33 -22.48
N VAL A 277 16.05 2.84 -21.32
CA VAL A 277 17.43 2.43 -21.09
C VAL A 277 17.82 1.24 -21.96
N ASN A 278 16.90 0.29 -22.14
CA ASN A 278 17.08 -0.90 -22.99
C ASN A 278 16.75 -0.67 -24.47
N GLN A 279 16.47 0.56 -24.89
CA GLN A 279 16.11 0.92 -26.26
C GLN A 279 14.96 0.06 -26.84
N GLY A 280 13.96 -0.20 -26.02
CA GLY A 280 12.77 -0.98 -26.35
C GLY A 280 12.97 -2.50 -26.38
N ASN A 281 14.18 -3.01 -26.14
CA ASN A 281 14.46 -4.45 -26.16
C ASN A 281 13.92 -5.18 -24.92
N TRP A 282 13.78 -6.51 -25.05
CA TRP A 282 13.58 -7.40 -23.91
C TRP A 282 14.67 -7.17 -22.84
N ARG A 283 14.29 -7.21 -21.57
CA ARG A 283 15.28 -7.18 -20.48
C ARG A 283 16.16 -8.42 -20.52
N LYS A 284 17.44 -8.27 -20.18
CA LYS A 284 18.33 -9.40 -19.88
C LYS A 284 18.11 -9.88 -18.45
N PRO A 285 18.45 -11.13 -18.10
CA PRO A 285 18.20 -11.67 -16.76
C PRO A 285 18.80 -10.87 -15.59
N GLY A 286 19.94 -10.19 -15.80
CA GLY A 286 20.59 -9.36 -14.78
C GLY A 286 20.12 -7.90 -14.72
N ASP A 287 19.26 -7.47 -15.65
CA ASP A 287 18.74 -6.10 -15.67
C ASP A 287 17.81 -5.90 -14.47
N TRP A 288 17.78 -4.67 -13.96
CA TRP A 288 16.88 -4.26 -12.89
C TRP A 288 15.40 -4.57 -13.17
N GLY A 289 14.68 -4.88 -12.09
CA GLY A 289 13.22 -4.84 -12.07
C GLY A 289 12.66 -3.46 -11.73
N THR A 290 11.34 -3.39 -11.73
CA THR A 290 10.59 -2.17 -11.44
C THR A 290 10.88 -1.61 -10.04
N LEU A 291 11.18 -2.44 -9.02
CA LEU A 291 11.53 -1.93 -7.67
C LEU A 291 12.80 -1.09 -7.67
N VAL A 292 13.83 -1.51 -8.42
CA VAL A 292 15.09 -0.76 -8.53
C VAL A 292 14.94 0.44 -9.46
N ALA A 293 14.11 0.34 -10.51
CA ALA A 293 13.76 1.48 -11.34
C ALA A 293 13.05 2.59 -10.52
N TRP A 294 12.13 2.23 -9.62
CA TRP A 294 11.52 3.17 -8.68
C TRP A 294 12.52 3.76 -7.69
N SER A 295 13.49 2.95 -7.21
CA SER A 295 14.60 3.46 -6.39
C SER A 295 15.42 4.52 -7.13
N TRP A 296 15.69 4.35 -8.43
CA TRP A 296 16.37 5.37 -9.23
C TRP A 296 15.53 6.65 -9.31
N GLY A 297 14.21 6.53 -9.47
CA GLY A 297 13.29 7.67 -9.39
C GLY A 297 13.39 8.43 -8.07
N VAL A 298 13.48 7.71 -6.95
CA VAL A 298 13.74 8.31 -5.62
C VAL A 298 15.08 9.01 -5.59
N SER A 299 16.16 8.41 -6.10
CA SER A 299 17.48 9.06 -6.18
C SER A 299 17.43 10.40 -6.93
N ARG A 300 16.74 10.45 -8.07
CA ARG A 300 16.55 11.70 -8.84
C ARG A 300 15.71 12.72 -8.07
N LEU A 301 14.65 12.26 -7.39
CA LEU A 301 13.83 13.14 -6.56
C LEU A 301 14.64 13.72 -5.38
N ILE A 302 15.53 12.93 -4.78
CA ILE A 302 16.47 13.42 -3.75
C ILE A 302 17.40 14.47 -4.33
N ASP A 303 17.93 14.29 -5.55
CA ASP A 303 18.76 15.31 -6.22
C ASP A 303 18.01 16.66 -6.31
N TYR A 304 16.71 16.66 -6.57
CA TYR A 304 15.87 17.86 -6.51
C TYR A 304 15.67 18.38 -5.08
N LEU A 305 15.30 17.50 -4.13
CA LEU A 305 15.02 17.88 -2.75
C LEU A 305 16.24 18.49 -2.04
N GLU A 306 17.46 18.08 -2.41
CA GLU A 306 18.71 18.68 -1.95
C GLU A 306 18.87 20.15 -2.37
N THR A 307 18.15 20.60 -3.39
CA THR A 307 18.11 22.01 -3.84
C THR A 307 16.96 22.82 -3.23
N ASP A 308 15.98 22.14 -2.61
CA ASP A 308 14.80 22.79 -2.05
C ASP A 308 15.09 23.33 -0.64
N LYS A 309 15.01 24.66 -0.49
CA LYS A 309 15.33 25.35 0.77
C LYS A 309 14.33 25.07 1.89
N ASP A 310 13.15 24.56 1.59
CA ASP A 310 12.13 24.23 2.59
C ASP A 310 12.36 22.82 3.18
N VAL A 311 13.30 22.05 2.62
CA VAL A 311 13.55 20.65 2.96
C VAL A 311 14.88 20.50 3.68
N ASN A 312 14.86 19.83 4.83
CA ASN A 312 16.07 19.35 5.49
C ASN A 312 16.54 18.05 4.80
N SER A 313 17.39 18.19 3.78
CA SER A 313 17.90 17.08 2.99
C SER A 313 18.77 16.08 3.76
N LYS A 314 19.16 16.37 5.01
CA LYS A 314 19.86 15.42 5.88
C LYS A 314 18.94 14.35 6.48
N ILE A 315 17.62 14.60 6.48
CA ILE A 315 16.62 13.71 7.08
C ILE A 315 15.53 13.47 6.04
N ILE A 316 15.85 12.62 5.06
CA ILE A 316 14.92 12.13 4.04
C ILE A 316 14.46 10.73 4.43
N GLY A 317 13.19 10.59 4.79
CA GLY A 317 12.52 9.32 5.04
C GLY A 317 11.91 8.72 3.78
N LEU A 318 11.61 7.43 3.81
CA LEU A 318 10.90 6.74 2.75
C LEU A 318 9.83 5.80 3.32
N ASN A 319 8.63 5.78 2.75
CA ASN A 319 7.55 4.89 3.13
C ASN A 319 6.80 4.33 1.91
N GLY A 320 6.26 3.13 2.09
CA GLY A 320 5.28 2.51 1.22
C GLY A 320 4.72 1.25 1.85
N VAL A 321 3.54 0.81 1.39
CA VAL A 321 2.85 -0.38 1.90
C VAL A 321 2.81 -1.49 0.86
N SER A 322 2.89 -2.75 1.30
CA SER A 322 2.77 -3.92 0.43
C SER A 322 3.91 -3.98 -0.59
N ARG A 323 3.60 -4.04 -1.90
CA ARG A 323 4.57 -3.89 -3.00
C ARG A 323 5.40 -2.60 -2.90
N TYR A 324 4.84 -1.51 -2.37
CA TYR A 324 5.57 -0.27 -2.13
C TYR A 324 6.41 -0.33 -0.86
N GLY A 325 6.07 -1.21 0.09
CA GLY A 325 6.95 -1.58 1.20
C GLY A 325 8.20 -2.33 0.70
N LYS A 326 8.04 -3.20 -0.32
CA LYS A 326 9.17 -3.83 -1.03
C LYS A 326 10.05 -2.77 -1.69
N ALA A 327 9.42 -1.82 -2.40
CA ALA A 327 10.13 -0.69 -3.01
C ALA A 327 10.89 0.14 -1.96
N THR A 328 10.30 0.35 -0.78
CA THR A 328 10.93 1.10 0.32
C THR A 328 12.21 0.44 0.81
N ILE A 329 12.17 -0.86 1.12
CA ILE A 329 13.38 -1.54 1.63
C ILE A 329 14.45 -1.71 0.53
N VAL A 330 14.03 -1.91 -0.73
CA VAL A 330 14.96 -1.95 -1.87
C VAL A 330 15.62 -0.58 -2.07
N ALA A 331 14.85 0.50 -2.12
CA ALA A 331 15.39 1.84 -2.27
C ALA A 331 16.28 2.24 -1.09
N MET A 332 15.89 1.89 0.14
CA MET A 332 16.74 2.08 1.32
C MET A 332 18.10 1.39 1.13
N ALA A 333 18.15 0.17 0.60
CA ALA A 333 19.41 -0.54 0.37
C ALA A 333 20.28 0.05 -0.77
N TYR A 334 19.65 0.60 -1.83
CA TYR A 334 20.32 1.09 -3.03
C TYR A 334 20.71 2.58 -2.97
N GLU A 335 19.96 3.40 -2.23
CA GLU A 335 20.17 4.84 -2.11
C GLU A 335 20.67 5.18 -0.68
N PRO A 336 21.97 5.46 -0.51
CA PRO A 336 22.56 5.72 0.79
C PRO A 336 22.12 7.05 1.43
N ARG A 337 21.55 7.99 0.67
CA ARG A 337 21.10 9.30 1.18
C ARG A 337 19.77 9.26 1.93
N ILE A 338 18.99 8.18 1.79
CA ILE A 338 17.78 7.99 2.60
C ILE A 338 18.20 7.78 4.05
N ALA A 339 17.73 8.62 4.97
CA ALA A 339 18.08 8.59 6.37
C ALA A 339 17.32 7.51 7.15
N ILE A 340 16.05 7.28 6.81
CA ILE A 340 15.16 6.33 7.50
C ILE A 340 14.15 5.70 6.56
N GLY A 341 13.85 4.40 6.73
CA GLY A 341 12.82 3.71 5.95
C GLY A 341 11.69 3.18 6.82
N PHE A 342 10.44 3.30 6.36
CA PHE A 342 9.27 2.59 6.89
C PHE A 342 8.72 1.64 5.81
N ALA A 343 9.17 0.38 5.84
CA ALA A 343 8.70 -0.66 4.93
C ALA A 343 7.41 -1.32 5.45
N GLY A 344 6.27 -0.79 4.99
CA GLY A 344 4.93 -1.18 5.42
C GLY A 344 4.47 -2.54 4.87
N ASP A 345 4.14 -3.53 5.71
CA ASP A 345 3.63 -4.86 5.32
C ASP A 345 4.29 -5.45 4.05
N ALA A 346 5.62 -5.32 3.93
CA ALA A 346 6.29 -5.52 2.65
C ALA A 346 6.26 -6.98 2.17
N GLY A 347 6.19 -7.95 3.09
CA GLY A 347 6.02 -9.37 2.76
C GLY A 347 7.21 -9.98 2.01
N SER A 348 6.94 -11.05 1.25
CA SER A 348 7.93 -11.82 0.48
C SER A 348 8.71 -10.92 -0.49
N LEU A 349 10.00 -11.16 -0.71
CA LEU A 349 10.88 -10.30 -1.53
C LEU A 349 10.96 -8.84 -1.04
N GLY A 350 10.45 -8.55 0.15
CA GLY A 350 10.61 -7.31 0.89
C GLY A 350 11.25 -7.58 2.24
N THR A 351 10.43 -7.61 3.29
CA THR A 351 10.87 -7.76 4.69
C THR A 351 10.58 -9.12 5.29
N LYS A 352 9.78 -9.99 4.64
CA LYS A 352 9.60 -11.38 5.05
C LYS A 352 10.77 -12.24 4.55
N MET A 353 11.32 -13.08 5.42
CA MET A 353 12.28 -14.12 5.03
C MET A 353 11.71 -15.05 3.92
N ASN A 354 12.38 -15.10 2.78
CA ASN A 354 11.93 -15.80 1.58
C ASN A 354 12.03 -17.33 1.69
N ARG A 355 12.97 -17.88 2.48
CA ARG A 355 12.98 -19.33 2.72
C ARG A 355 11.93 -19.77 3.75
N ARG A 356 11.17 -18.84 4.33
CA ARG A 356 10.05 -19.18 5.21
C ARG A 356 8.82 -19.42 4.36
N HIS A 357 8.32 -20.66 4.39
CA HIS A 357 7.15 -21.08 3.63
C HIS A 357 5.85 -20.77 4.39
N TRP A 358 5.41 -19.52 4.31
CA TRP A 358 4.19 -19.00 4.96
C TRP A 358 3.65 -17.80 4.19
N GLY A 359 2.35 -17.78 3.87
CA GLY A 359 1.77 -16.69 3.06
C GLY A 359 2.43 -16.58 1.69
N GLN A 360 2.70 -15.38 1.20
CA GLN A 360 3.34 -15.19 -0.10
C GLN A 360 4.73 -15.83 -0.13
N ASP A 361 5.00 -16.72 -1.08
CA ASP A 361 6.34 -17.24 -1.36
C ASP A 361 6.97 -16.49 -2.55
N LEU A 362 8.29 -16.60 -2.72
CA LEU A 362 8.99 -16.07 -3.88
C LEU A 362 8.37 -16.57 -5.19
N GLU A 363 7.93 -17.83 -5.22
CA GLU A 363 7.35 -18.43 -6.42
C GLU A 363 5.99 -17.85 -6.81
N ASN A 364 5.23 -17.29 -5.86
CA ASN A 364 4.01 -16.55 -6.21
C ASN A 364 4.36 -15.32 -7.06
N SER A 365 5.48 -14.68 -6.76
CA SER A 365 5.96 -13.52 -7.53
C SER A 365 6.58 -13.88 -8.87
N CYS A 366 6.71 -15.16 -9.21
CA CYS A 366 7.02 -15.61 -10.57
C CYS A 366 5.83 -15.51 -11.53
N ASP A 367 4.63 -15.21 -11.03
CA ASP A 367 3.46 -14.99 -11.87
C ASP A 367 3.59 -13.74 -12.76
N ALA A 368 2.84 -13.71 -13.87
CA ALA A 368 2.84 -12.59 -14.82
C ALA A 368 2.38 -11.27 -14.18
N ASN A 369 1.72 -11.31 -13.02
CA ASN A 369 1.28 -10.13 -12.28
C ASN A 369 2.34 -9.52 -11.36
N GLU A 370 3.48 -10.16 -11.12
CA GLU A 370 4.44 -9.72 -10.08
C GLU A 370 5.92 -9.80 -10.49
N TYR A 371 6.29 -10.65 -11.45
CA TYR A 371 7.71 -10.90 -11.77
C TYR A 371 8.50 -9.65 -12.20
N HIS A 372 7.81 -8.63 -12.71
CA HIS A 372 8.41 -7.38 -13.17
C HIS A 372 9.04 -6.57 -12.04
N TRP A 373 8.65 -6.81 -10.78
CA TRP A 373 9.29 -6.20 -9.61
C TRP A 373 10.79 -6.50 -9.52
N MET A 374 11.18 -7.69 -9.98
CA MET A 374 12.50 -8.27 -9.76
C MET A 374 13.36 -8.26 -11.04
N SER A 375 14.66 -8.53 -10.89
CA SER A 375 15.50 -8.94 -12.03
C SER A 375 15.05 -10.30 -12.54
N GLY A 376 15.30 -10.62 -13.81
CA GLY A 376 14.98 -11.96 -14.33
C GLY A 376 15.67 -13.10 -13.58
N ASN A 377 16.88 -12.89 -13.05
CA ASN A 377 17.65 -13.92 -12.37
C ASN A 377 16.93 -14.54 -11.15
N PHE A 378 15.94 -13.87 -10.55
CA PHE A 378 15.22 -14.41 -9.39
C PHE A 378 14.46 -15.71 -9.69
N PHE A 379 14.05 -15.94 -10.94
CA PHE A 379 13.40 -17.19 -11.36
C PHE A 379 14.25 -18.44 -11.10
N LYS A 380 15.59 -18.29 -10.99
CA LYS A 380 16.50 -19.41 -10.68
C LYS A 380 16.22 -20.03 -9.31
N TRP A 381 15.63 -19.26 -8.40
CA TRP A 381 15.33 -19.66 -7.03
C TRP A 381 13.92 -20.20 -6.85
N ALA A 382 13.16 -20.32 -7.94
CA ALA A 382 11.87 -20.99 -7.97
C ALA A 382 12.00 -22.44 -8.47
N GLY A 383 11.11 -23.30 -7.98
CA GLY A 383 11.08 -24.70 -8.35
C GLY A 383 11.68 -25.61 -7.29
N GLU A 384 11.54 -26.91 -7.55
CA GLU A 384 12.06 -28.00 -6.74
C GLU A 384 13.58 -27.89 -6.63
N LEU A 385 14.12 -28.02 -5.41
CA LEU A 385 15.58 -28.16 -5.25
C LEU A 385 16.02 -29.57 -5.70
N VAL A 386 15.24 -30.58 -5.33
CA VAL A 386 15.46 -31.98 -5.73
C VAL A 386 14.36 -32.37 -6.72
N PRO A 387 14.68 -32.71 -7.97
CA PRO A 387 13.67 -33.08 -8.97
C PRO A 387 12.73 -34.19 -8.49
N GLY A 388 11.43 -33.97 -8.63
CA GLY A 388 10.35 -34.88 -8.21
C GLY A 388 9.98 -34.79 -6.73
N GLN A 389 10.60 -33.91 -5.95
CA GLN A 389 10.24 -33.68 -4.55
C GLN A 389 9.51 -32.34 -4.38
N TYR A 390 8.39 -32.34 -3.66
CA TYR A 390 7.62 -31.12 -3.38
C TYR A 390 8.47 -30.08 -2.62
N LEU A 391 9.22 -30.55 -1.62
CA LEU A 391 10.20 -29.81 -0.83
C LEU A 391 11.47 -30.66 -0.69
N PRO A 392 12.66 -30.06 -0.52
CA PRO A 392 12.94 -28.62 -0.40
C PRO A 392 12.82 -27.84 -1.71
N ARG A 393 12.79 -26.49 -1.62
CA ARG A 393 12.73 -25.57 -2.78
C ARG A 393 14.08 -24.88 -3.01
N LYS A 394 14.36 -24.46 -4.25
CA LYS A 394 15.64 -23.82 -4.60
C LYS A 394 15.95 -22.56 -3.80
N ILE A 395 14.94 -21.85 -3.30
CA ILE A 395 15.12 -20.67 -2.44
C ILE A 395 16.00 -20.95 -1.22
N GLU A 396 16.05 -22.20 -0.73
CA GLU A 396 16.94 -22.59 0.36
C GLU A 396 18.43 -22.30 0.06
N GLU A 397 18.83 -22.44 -1.21
CA GLU A 397 20.21 -22.22 -1.69
C GLU A 397 20.48 -20.77 -2.15
N CYS A 398 19.49 -19.88 -2.14
CA CYS A 398 19.70 -18.49 -2.53
C CYS A 398 20.73 -17.83 -1.59
N PRO A 399 21.82 -17.20 -2.08
CA PRO A 399 22.89 -16.70 -1.21
C PRO A 399 22.50 -15.49 -0.37
N VAL A 400 21.28 -14.96 -0.57
CA VAL A 400 20.71 -13.79 0.09
C VAL A 400 19.26 -14.05 0.51
N ASP A 401 18.79 -13.30 1.50
CA ASP A 401 17.42 -13.34 2.00
C ASP A 401 17.02 -11.96 2.56
N ALA A 402 15.81 -11.81 3.10
CA ALA A 402 15.29 -10.51 3.56
C ALA A 402 16.18 -9.84 4.62
N HIS A 403 16.78 -10.61 5.55
CA HIS A 403 17.73 -10.05 6.52
C HIS A 403 19.06 -9.65 5.88
N SER A 404 19.42 -10.22 4.73
CA SER A 404 20.57 -9.75 3.93
C SER A 404 20.28 -8.41 3.27
N LEU A 405 19.05 -8.20 2.78
CA LEU A 405 18.63 -6.91 2.24
C LEU A 405 18.57 -5.83 3.33
N LEU A 406 17.94 -6.14 4.47
CA LEU A 406 17.89 -5.22 5.61
C LEU A 406 19.30 -4.87 6.13
N ALA A 407 20.23 -5.81 6.13
CA ALA A 407 21.61 -5.56 6.51
C ALA A 407 22.32 -4.51 5.63
N LEU A 408 21.95 -4.37 4.35
CA LEU A 408 22.50 -3.31 3.48
C LEU A 408 22.09 -1.90 3.90
N CYS A 409 21.04 -1.78 4.72
CA CYS A 409 20.55 -0.51 5.26
C CYS A 409 21.39 -0.05 6.46
N ALA A 410 22.04 -0.99 7.18
CA ALA A 410 22.85 -0.70 8.35
C ALA A 410 23.95 0.35 8.05
N PRO A 411 24.19 1.31 8.95
CA PRO A 411 23.64 1.44 10.30
C PRO A 411 22.31 2.23 10.37
N ARG A 412 21.75 2.63 9.23
CA ARG A 412 20.59 3.56 9.21
C ARG A 412 19.32 2.91 9.76
N PRO A 413 18.45 3.70 10.43
CA PRO A 413 17.23 3.18 11.04
C PRO A 413 16.22 2.70 10.00
N VAL A 414 15.60 1.55 10.28
CA VAL A 414 14.51 0.99 9.46
C VAL A 414 13.39 0.52 10.38
N PHE A 415 12.18 0.99 10.12
CA PHE A 415 10.95 0.56 10.77
C PHE A 415 10.17 -0.39 9.85
N MET A 416 9.68 -1.49 10.38
CA MET A 416 8.85 -2.47 9.68
C MET A 416 7.57 -2.72 10.49
N ASN A 417 6.48 -3.10 9.83
CA ASN A 417 5.28 -3.50 10.54
C ASN A 417 4.69 -4.80 9.97
N GLY A 418 3.64 -5.26 10.63
CA GLY A 418 2.64 -6.13 10.03
C GLY A 418 1.25 -5.90 10.62
N GLY A 419 0.21 -6.30 9.89
CA GLY A 419 -1.14 -6.46 10.45
C GLY A 419 -1.35 -7.85 11.04
N SER A 420 -2.01 -7.96 12.20
CA SER A 420 -2.31 -9.24 12.85
C SER A 420 -3.11 -10.22 11.98
N THR A 421 -3.91 -9.71 11.03
CA THR A 421 -4.64 -10.54 10.05
C THR A 421 -3.99 -10.58 8.66
N SER A 422 -2.81 -9.95 8.49
CA SER A 422 -2.06 -9.94 7.23
C SER A 422 -1.21 -11.19 7.03
N SER A 423 -1.82 -12.38 7.09
CA SER A 423 -1.08 -13.65 7.02
C SER A 423 -0.31 -13.83 5.70
N TRP A 424 -0.75 -13.21 4.61
CA TRP A 424 -0.02 -13.19 3.33
C TRP A 424 1.36 -12.54 3.45
N ALA A 425 1.51 -11.49 4.27
CA ALA A 425 2.76 -10.78 4.48
C ALA A 425 3.67 -11.41 5.55
N ASP A 426 3.14 -12.38 6.32
CA ASP A 426 3.85 -13.08 7.39
C ASP A 426 4.53 -12.13 8.40
N PRO A 427 3.76 -11.44 9.26
CA PRO A 427 4.30 -10.52 10.25
C PRO A 427 5.37 -11.15 11.16
N PHE A 428 5.27 -12.45 11.44
CA PHE A 428 6.28 -13.18 12.20
C PHE A 428 7.57 -13.36 11.40
N GLY A 429 7.49 -13.70 10.11
CA GLY A 429 8.64 -13.70 9.21
C GLY A 429 9.34 -12.34 9.13
N ILE A 430 8.58 -11.24 9.18
CA ILE A 430 9.13 -9.87 9.25
C ILE A 430 9.85 -9.64 10.59
N PHE A 431 9.28 -10.08 11.72
CA PHE A 431 9.94 -10.03 13.03
C PHE A 431 11.26 -10.80 13.04
N LEU A 432 11.30 -11.99 12.44
CA LEU A 432 12.53 -12.78 12.33
C LEU A 432 13.58 -12.11 11.44
N THR A 433 13.18 -11.38 10.39
CA THR A 433 14.11 -10.56 9.60
C THR A 433 14.81 -9.51 10.48
N ALA A 434 14.07 -8.84 11.38
CA ALA A 434 14.64 -7.87 12.32
C ALA A 434 15.71 -8.52 13.24
N VAL A 435 15.37 -9.68 13.81
CA VAL A 435 16.30 -10.47 14.65
C VAL A 435 17.57 -10.84 13.86
N ASN A 436 17.40 -11.41 12.67
CA ASN A 436 18.53 -11.97 11.89
C ASN A 436 19.39 -10.91 11.20
N ALA A 437 18.90 -9.68 11.01
CA ALA A 437 19.69 -8.57 10.47
C ALA A 437 20.56 -7.87 11.52
N SER A 438 20.20 -8.00 12.81
CA SER A 438 20.85 -7.30 13.93
C SER A 438 22.38 -7.49 14.03
N PRO A 439 22.99 -8.65 13.70
CA PRO A 439 24.45 -8.79 13.70
C PRO A 439 25.17 -7.77 12.79
N ALA A 440 24.58 -7.39 11.65
CA ALA A 440 25.16 -6.40 10.75
C ALA A 440 25.09 -4.97 11.31
N TYR A 441 24.10 -4.68 12.15
CA TYR A 441 24.02 -3.41 12.89
C TYR A 441 25.04 -3.39 14.04
N ARG A 442 25.14 -4.48 14.81
CA ARG A 442 26.07 -4.59 15.95
C ARG A 442 27.54 -4.47 15.58
N ILE A 443 27.96 -5.05 14.45
CA ILE A 443 29.35 -4.87 13.98
C ILE A 443 29.65 -3.43 13.56
N LEU A 444 28.63 -2.60 13.31
CA LEU A 444 28.75 -1.17 13.00
C LEU A 444 28.55 -0.26 14.21
N GLY A 445 28.38 -0.82 15.41
CA GLY A 445 28.19 -0.05 16.65
C GLY A 445 26.75 0.29 17.00
N GLU A 446 25.77 -0.26 16.27
CA GLU A 446 24.34 -0.07 16.54
C GLU A 446 23.71 -1.31 17.18
N GLU A 447 22.66 -1.15 17.99
CA GLU A 447 22.03 -2.29 18.68
C GLU A 447 21.28 -3.26 17.73
N GLY A 448 20.77 -2.76 16.60
CA GLY A 448 19.89 -3.51 15.72
C GLY A 448 18.47 -3.60 16.30
N PHE A 449 17.90 -4.81 16.33
CA PHE A 449 16.56 -5.07 16.88
C PHE A 449 16.65 -5.47 18.35
N ILE A 450 15.94 -4.74 19.22
CA ILE A 450 15.89 -5.00 20.66
C ILE A 450 14.53 -5.60 21.03
N SER A 451 14.54 -6.83 21.54
CA SER A 451 13.35 -7.51 22.06
C SER A 451 13.75 -8.58 23.07
N SER A 452 13.02 -8.64 24.19
CA SER A 452 13.04 -9.78 25.12
C SER A 452 12.14 -10.94 24.66
N GLU A 453 11.21 -10.67 23.75
CA GLU A 453 10.22 -11.62 23.28
C GLU A 453 10.76 -12.49 22.13
N ARG A 454 10.33 -13.75 22.09
CA ARG A 454 10.62 -14.68 20.96
C ARG A 454 9.58 -14.61 19.85
N VAL A 455 8.41 -14.05 20.14
CA VAL A 455 7.30 -13.82 19.21
C VAL A 455 6.83 -12.38 19.36
N PRO A 456 6.34 -11.74 18.28
CA PRO A 456 5.84 -10.38 18.37
C PRO A 456 4.56 -10.33 19.21
N VAL A 457 4.39 -9.22 19.94
CA VAL A 457 3.20 -8.97 20.76
C VAL A 457 2.38 -7.92 20.03
N ILE A 458 1.09 -8.18 19.84
CA ILE A 458 0.18 -7.27 19.15
C ILE A 458 0.16 -5.92 19.86
N ASP A 459 0.25 -4.86 19.07
CA ASP A 459 0.27 -3.45 19.45
C ASP A 459 1.47 -2.97 20.27
N LYS A 460 2.42 -3.86 20.62
CA LYS A 460 3.70 -3.49 21.25
C LYS A 460 4.66 -2.90 20.22
N ALA A 461 5.12 -1.67 20.46
CA ALA A 461 6.14 -1.02 19.66
C ALA A 461 7.54 -1.45 20.13
N TYR A 462 8.31 -2.09 19.25
CA TYR A 462 9.72 -2.41 19.48
C TYR A 462 10.56 -1.35 18.78
N ILE A 463 10.87 -0.27 19.50
CA ILE A 463 11.47 0.95 18.92
C ILE A 463 12.71 1.44 19.67
N ASP A 464 13.25 0.64 20.58
CA ASP A 464 14.42 0.99 21.39
C ASP A 464 15.75 0.83 20.64
N GLY A 465 15.78 0.05 19.56
CA GLY A 465 16.96 -0.17 18.73
C GLY A 465 17.02 0.69 17.47
N THR A 466 17.92 0.34 16.55
CA THR A 466 17.99 0.91 15.18
C THR A 466 17.14 0.16 14.16
N ILE A 467 16.66 -1.03 14.50
CA ILE A 467 15.60 -1.71 13.75
C ILE A 467 14.31 -1.60 14.55
N GLY A 468 13.31 -0.92 14.00
CA GLY A 468 11.99 -0.79 14.57
C GLY A 468 11.03 -1.86 14.04
N TYR A 469 10.18 -2.40 14.91
CA TYR A 469 9.11 -3.32 14.50
C TYR A 469 7.84 -3.10 15.33
N ARG A 470 6.67 -3.19 14.67
CA ARG A 470 5.38 -3.27 15.37
C ARG A 470 4.38 -4.08 14.56
N VAL A 471 3.75 -5.07 15.20
CA VAL A 471 2.55 -5.70 14.63
C VAL A 471 1.32 -5.08 15.27
N HIS A 472 0.37 -4.61 14.47
CA HIS A 472 -0.82 -3.93 14.99
C HIS A 472 -2.06 -4.84 14.92
N ASN A 473 -3.07 -4.54 15.75
CA ASN A 473 -4.36 -5.21 15.64
C ASN A 473 -5.14 -4.70 14.42
N GLY A 474 -5.03 -5.39 13.28
CA GLY A 474 -5.69 -4.98 12.04
C GLY A 474 -5.23 -5.75 10.80
N GLY A 475 -5.70 -5.29 9.64
CA GLY A 475 -5.40 -5.86 8.33
C GLY A 475 -4.11 -5.34 7.69
N HIS A 476 -4.00 -5.52 6.38
CA HIS A 476 -2.83 -5.15 5.58
C HIS A 476 -2.76 -3.61 5.37
N THR A 477 -2.15 -2.89 6.32
CA THR A 477 -2.05 -1.42 6.31
C THR A 477 -0.94 -0.94 7.26
N ASP A 478 -0.31 0.19 6.96
CA ASP A 478 0.64 0.85 7.85
C ASP A 478 0.01 1.88 8.80
N ALA A 479 -1.26 2.24 8.59
CA ALA A 479 -1.90 3.39 9.22
C ALA A 479 -1.80 3.42 10.75
N PRO A 480 -1.99 2.30 11.49
CA PRO A 480 -1.92 2.30 12.95
C PRO A 480 -0.50 2.46 13.52
N ASN A 481 0.54 2.41 12.68
CA ASN A 481 1.94 2.43 13.11
C ASN A 481 2.61 3.79 12.98
N TRP A 482 1.96 4.79 12.37
CA TRP A 482 2.52 6.14 12.23
C TRP A 482 2.96 6.76 13.57
N PRO A 483 2.19 6.69 14.66
CA PRO A 483 2.65 7.20 15.95
C PRO A 483 3.95 6.53 16.44
N ALA A 484 4.04 5.20 16.32
CA ALA A 484 5.24 4.45 16.72
C ALA A 484 6.44 4.74 15.81
N PHE A 485 6.20 4.94 14.51
CA PHE A 485 7.24 5.35 13.56
C PHE A 485 7.81 6.74 13.89
N HIS A 486 6.95 7.71 14.21
CA HIS A 486 7.40 9.06 14.58
C HIS A 486 8.18 9.07 15.89
N GLU A 487 7.73 8.31 16.89
CA GLU A 487 8.50 8.13 18.13
C GLU A 487 9.86 7.47 17.85
N PHE A 488 9.89 6.43 17.02
CA PHE A 488 11.12 5.78 16.58
C PHE A 488 12.05 6.77 15.87
N ALA A 489 11.54 7.56 14.93
CA ALA A 489 12.35 8.54 14.20
C ALA A 489 12.92 9.64 15.12
N ALA A 490 12.13 10.12 16.08
CA ALA A 490 12.56 11.11 17.06
C ALA A 490 13.68 10.61 18.01
N ARG A 491 13.89 9.29 18.12
CA ARG A 491 15.02 8.71 18.86
C ARG A 491 16.33 8.76 18.07
N HIS A 492 16.26 8.78 16.74
CA HIS A 492 17.42 8.73 15.84
C HIS A 492 17.79 10.11 15.27
N PHE A 493 16.83 11.03 15.21
CA PHE A 493 17.03 12.34 14.61
C PHE A 493 16.48 13.45 15.50
N ASP A 494 17.16 14.59 15.46
CA ASP A 494 16.76 15.80 16.15
C ASP A 494 15.60 16.51 15.42
N ILE A 495 14.41 15.89 15.47
CA ILE A 495 13.18 16.38 14.83
C ILE A 495 12.40 17.20 15.86
N THR A 496 12.20 18.48 15.61
CA THR A 496 11.40 19.32 16.51
C THR A 496 9.91 18.99 16.38
N THR A 497 9.32 18.49 17.47
CA THR A 497 7.88 18.24 17.57
C THR A 497 7.18 19.37 18.30
N LEU A 498 6.02 19.79 17.79
CA LEU A 498 5.15 20.75 18.46
C LEU A 498 3.70 20.45 18.06
N VAL A 499 2.91 19.97 19.01
CA VAL A 499 1.50 19.61 18.80
C VAL A 499 0.65 20.13 19.95
N SER A 500 -0.33 20.97 19.64
CA SER A 500 -1.42 21.35 20.55
C SER A 500 -2.54 20.31 20.52
N SER A 501 -3.12 20.01 21.69
CA SER A 501 -4.28 19.11 21.81
C SER A 501 -5.56 19.66 21.20
N VAL A 502 -5.61 20.97 20.93
CA VAL A 502 -6.75 21.67 20.31
C VAL A 502 -6.27 22.72 19.31
N SER A 503 -7.10 23.04 18.31
CA SER A 503 -6.90 24.17 17.40
C SER A 503 -7.62 25.44 17.87
N SER A 504 -8.62 25.30 18.76
CA SER A 504 -9.38 26.42 19.31
C SER A 504 -9.98 26.12 20.68
N LEU A 505 -10.40 27.19 21.37
CA LEU A 505 -11.09 27.17 22.66
C LEU A 505 -12.22 28.20 22.70
N THR A 506 -13.29 27.91 23.44
CA THR A 506 -14.41 28.83 23.67
C THR A 506 -14.51 29.20 25.15
N LEU A 507 -14.56 30.50 25.47
CA LEU A 507 -14.67 31.03 26.82
C LEU A 507 -15.96 31.84 27.01
N SER A 508 -16.56 31.77 28.20
CA SER A 508 -17.69 32.63 28.57
C SER A 508 -17.28 34.11 28.65
N TYR A 509 -18.26 35.01 28.58
CA TYR A 509 -18.05 36.47 28.66
C TYR A 509 -17.63 36.97 30.05
N ARG A 510 -17.73 36.12 31.09
CA ARG A 510 -17.47 36.52 32.49
C ARG A 510 -15.98 36.74 32.74
N GLU A 511 -15.68 37.60 33.71
CA GLU A 511 -14.33 37.73 34.24
C GLU A 511 -13.85 36.40 34.85
N GLY A 512 -12.60 36.03 34.60
CA GLY A 512 -12.00 34.81 35.12
C GLY A 512 -12.39 33.53 34.38
N SER A 513 -13.17 33.65 33.30
CA SER A 513 -13.51 32.54 32.42
C SER A 513 -12.25 31.91 31.84
N SER A 514 -12.06 30.60 32.01
CA SER A 514 -10.82 29.91 31.65
C SER A 514 -11.03 28.55 31.00
N ALA A 515 -10.03 28.10 30.26
CA ALA A 515 -9.95 26.78 29.63
C ALA A 515 -8.49 26.39 29.48
N SER A 516 -8.22 25.08 29.39
CA SER A 516 -6.85 24.56 29.29
C SER A 516 -6.67 23.66 28.08
N PHE A 517 -5.44 23.59 27.59
CA PHE A 517 -5.04 22.68 26.52
C PHE A 517 -3.60 22.20 26.75
N THR A 518 -3.28 21.02 26.21
CA THR A 518 -1.96 20.42 26.34
C THR A 518 -1.11 20.72 25.11
N ILE A 519 0.14 21.12 25.34
CA ILE A 519 1.18 21.23 24.34
C ILE A 519 2.09 20.02 24.50
N LYS A 520 2.27 19.25 23.43
CA LYS A 520 3.27 18.19 23.33
C LYS A 520 4.46 18.70 22.52
N SER A 521 5.63 18.71 23.14
CA SER A 521 6.88 19.09 22.47
C SER A 521 8.06 18.35 23.09
N ASN A 522 9.11 18.14 22.29
CA ASN A 522 10.43 17.71 22.75
C ASN A 522 11.42 18.87 22.92
N ARG A 523 10.95 20.12 22.86
CA ARG A 523 11.74 21.35 22.97
C ARG A 523 11.15 22.29 24.01
N ASP A 524 11.92 23.33 24.32
CA ASP A 524 11.40 24.52 24.95
C ASP A 524 10.46 25.26 23.99
N TRP A 525 9.43 25.86 24.56
CA TRP A 525 8.48 26.66 23.80
C TRP A 525 8.01 27.86 24.60
N GLU A 526 7.54 28.86 23.87
CA GLU A 526 6.92 30.06 24.42
C GLU A 526 5.51 30.24 23.87
N VAL A 527 4.70 30.96 24.63
CA VAL A 527 3.33 31.32 24.26
C VAL A 527 3.20 32.83 24.18
N ILE A 528 2.73 33.30 23.02
CA ILE A 528 2.47 34.70 22.75
C ILE A 528 0.97 34.85 22.53
N CYS A 529 0.31 35.64 23.38
CA CYS A 529 -1.07 36.05 23.15
C CYS A 529 -1.10 37.43 22.50
N ASN A 530 -1.90 37.58 21.44
CA ASN A 530 -2.04 38.85 20.73
C ASN A 530 -3.07 39.81 21.35
N ALA A 531 -3.64 39.47 22.52
CA ALA A 531 -4.74 40.21 23.11
C ALA A 531 -4.56 40.45 24.61
N ASP A 532 -4.66 41.72 25.02
CA ASP A 532 -4.46 42.13 26.42
C ASP A 532 -5.56 41.63 27.37
N TRP A 533 -6.72 41.24 26.82
CA TRP A 533 -7.84 40.73 27.60
C TRP A 533 -7.71 39.24 27.96
N LEU A 534 -6.73 38.53 27.39
CA LEU A 534 -6.49 37.11 27.64
C LEU A 534 -5.10 36.92 28.28
N LYS A 535 -5.06 36.19 29.40
CA LYS A 535 -3.83 35.84 30.11
C LYS A 535 -3.59 34.34 30.03
N THR A 536 -2.32 33.93 30.03
CA THR A 536 -1.90 32.54 30.21
C THR A 536 -1.25 32.40 31.58
N ASP A 537 -1.43 31.24 32.22
CA ASP A 537 -0.79 30.88 33.49
C ASP A 537 0.74 30.72 33.37
N SER A 538 1.20 30.19 32.24
CA SER A 538 2.61 30.19 31.85
C SER A 538 2.82 30.84 30.48
N ARG A 539 4.00 31.45 30.28
CA ARG A 539 4.42 32.03 28.99
C ARG A 539 5.50 31.20 28.30
N SER A 540 6.06 30.20 28.99
CA SER A 540 7.07 29.30 28.43
C SER A 540 7.20 28.07 29.31
N SER A 541 7.50 26.92 28.71
CA SER A 541 7.84 25.70 29.43
C SER A 541 8.83 24.87 28.61
N SER A 542 9.26 23.76 29.18
CA SER A 542 10.11 22.76 28.54
C SER A 542 9.35 21.45 28.39
N GLY A 543 9.40 20.83 27.21
CA GLY A 543 8.75 19.53 27.00
C GLY A 543 7.23 19.64 26.90
N SER A 544 6.49 18.63 27.35
CA SER A 544 5.03 18.65 27.30
C SER A 544 4.43 19.28 28.57
N ASP A 545 3.51 20.23 28.41
CA ASP A 545 2.85 20.92 29.53
C ASP A 545 1.41 21.29 29.19
N THR A 546 0.64 21.69 30.20
CA THR A 546 -0.73 22.21 30.03
C THR A 546 -0.76 23.70 30.26
N ILE A 547 -1.36 24.45 29.33
CA ILE A 547 -1.57 25.89 29.43
C ILE A 547 -3.02 26.16 29.75
N THR A 548 -3.26 27.04 30.72
CA THR A 548 -4.58 27.58 31.04
C THR A 548 -4.68 29.03 30.56
N VAL A 549 -5.64 29.30 29.68
CA VAL A 549 -5.99 30.66 29.28
C VAL A 549 -7.11 31.20 30.17
N THR A 550 -7.01 32.44 30.62
CA THR A 550 -8.00 33.12 31.47
C THR A 550 -8.33 34.50 30.91
N ALA A 551 -9.61 34.77 30.69
CA ALA A 551 -10.08 36.01 30.08
C ALA A 551 -10.63 37.03 31.10
N SER A 552 -10.40 38.32 30.84
CA SER A 552 -11.17 39.40 31.48
C SER A 552 -12.61 39.42 30.96
N ALA A 553 -13.52 40.12 31.67
CA ALA A 553 -14.90 40.22 31.21
C ALA A 553 -14.98 40.84 29.81
N ASN A 554 -15.82 40.26 28.95
CA ASN A 554 -16.26 40.92 27.72
C ASN A 554 -17.53 41.71 28.03
N THR A 555 -17.46 43.04 27.94
CA THR A 555 -18.60 43.94 28.15
C THR A 555 -19.21 44.44 26.84
N GLY A 556 -18.62 44.08 25.70
CA GLY A 556 -19.10 44.45 24.37
C GLY A 556 -20.36 43.70 23.98
N ASN A 557 -20.99 44.13 22.89
CA ASN A 557 -22.19 43.47 22.35
C ASN A 557 -21.85 42.32 21.39
N SER A 558 -20.59 42.12 21.05
CA SER A 558 -20.09 41.08 20.14
C SER A 558 -19.03 40.21 20.80
N GLY A 559 -18.89 38.97 20.33
CA GLY A 559 -17.81 38.08 20.70
C GLY A 559 -16.48 38.62 20.19
N ARG A 560 -15.40 38.27 20.87
CA ARG A 560 -14.03 38.70 20.54
C ARG A 560 -13.08 37.51 20.49
N THR A 561 -12.05 37.59 19.66
CA THR A 561 -11.08 36.51 19.43
C THR A 561 -9.67 36.95 19.78
N ALA A 562 -8.92 36.03 20.35
CA ALA A 562 -7.48 36.11 20.55
C ALA A 562 -6.80 34.93 19.88
N ILE A 563 -5.57 35.12 19.44
CA ILE A 563 -4.70 34.06 18.91
C ILE A 563 -3.61 33.83 19.94
N VAL A 564 -3.55 32.60 20.43
CA VAL A 564 -2.46 32.10 21.26
C VAL A 564 -1.47 31.40 20.34
N THR A 565 -0.31 32.00 20.15
CA THR A 565 0.76 31.48 19.29
C THR A 565 1.76 30.73 20.15
N ILE A 566 1.96 29.45 19.86
CA ILE A 566 2.92 28.58 20.52
C ILE A 566 4.13 28.47 19.60
N LYS A 567 5.29 28.90 20.07
CA LYS A 567 6.53 28.90 19.28
C LYS A 567 7.55 27.98 19.91
N THR A 568 8.18 27.18 19.08
CA THR A 568 9.43 26.49 19.39
C THR A 568 10.43 26.75 18.28
N LYS A 569 11.67 26.26 18.43
CA LYS A 569 12.70 26.42 17.40
C LYS A 569 12.23 25.80 16.06
N GLY A 570 12.13 26.64 15.03
CA GLY A 570 11.79 26.20 13.68
C GLY A 570 10.29 25.97 13.41
N ARG A 571 9.43 26.04 14.44
CA ARG A 571 8.00 25.69 14.32
C ARG A 571 7.09 26.59 15.14
N GLU A 572 5.93 26.84 14.59
CA GLU A 572 4.85 27.61 15.22
C GLU A 572 3.52 26.87 15.05
N GLN A 573 2.72 26.89 16.11
CA GLN A 573 1.30 26.52 16.08
C GLN A 573 0.45 27.62 16.71
N THR A 574 -0.83 27.65 16.34
CA THR A 574 -1.79 28.62 16.86
C THR A 574 -3.01 27.93 17.44
N VAL A 575 -3.50 28.46 18.55
CA VAL A 575 -4.79 28.14 19.17
C VAL A 575 -5.66 29.39 19.15
N THR A 576 -6.81 29.30 18.52
CA THR A 576 -7.78 30.40 18.46
C THR A 576 -8.66 30.39 19.71
N VAL A 577 -8.64 31.45 20.51
CA VAL A 577 -9.47 31.58 21.71
C VAL A 577 -10.61 32.56 21.44
N ASN A 578 -11.83 32.03 21.43
CA ASN A 578 -13.05 32.78 21.15
C ASN A 578 -13.78 33.06 22.47
N GLN A 579 -13.98 34.34 22.82
CA GLN A 579 -14.73 34.72 24.01
C GLN A 579 -16.14 35.23 23.65
N ALA A 580 -17.12 34.69 24.36
CA ALA A 580 -18.53 35.03 24.23
C ALA A 580 -18.86 36.49 24.58
N SER A 581 -20.03 36.95 24.14
CA SER A 581 -20.65 38.23 24.51
C SER A 581 -21.74 38.02 25.57
N PRO A 582 -21.96 38.97 26.50
CA PRO A 582 -23.08 38.94 27.43
C PRO A 582 -24.45 39.01 26.72
N ARG A 583 -24.50 39.54 25.49
CA ARG A 583 -25.71 39.61 24.66
C ARG A 583 -25.66 38.58 23.54
N SER A 584 -25.53 37.32 23.92
CA SER A 584 -25.37 36.19 22.99
C SER A 584 -26.63 35.94 22.17
N VAL A 585 -26.46 35.89 20.86
CA VAL A 585 -27.41 35.37 19.87
C VAL A 585 -26.73 34.18 19.20
N LEU A 586 -27.46 33.09 18.99
CA LEU A 586 -27.01 31.97 18.17
C LEU A 586 -28.14 31.52 17.27
N GLY A 587 -27.85 31.48 15.98
CA GLY A 587 -28.75 31.07 14.92
C GLY A 587 -27.95 30.47 13.77
N VAL A 588 -28.64 29.76 12.89
CA VAL A 588 -28.08 29.27 11.63
C VAL A 588 -29.04 29.62 10.51
N LYS A 589 -28.51 30.12 9.39
CA LYS A 589 -29.27 30.41 8.17
C LYS A 589 -28.60 29.76 6.96
N SER A 590 -29.41 29.24 6.05
CA SER A 590 -28.98 28.76 4.74
C SER A 590 -30.23 28.77 3.87
N GLU A 591 -30.09 29.21 2.62
CA GLU A 591 -31.16 29.10 1.63
C GLU A 591 -31.47 27.63 1.28
N LYS A 592 -30.55 26.72 1.60
CA LYS A 592 -30.67 25.27 1.35
C LYS A 592 -31.25 24.48 2.52
N PHE A 593 -31.57 25.12 3.64
CA PHE A 593 -32.16 24.40 4.77
C PHE A 593 -33.55 23.88 4.44
N THR A 594 -33.75 22.57 4.55
CA THR A 594 -35.06 21.92 4.42
C THR A 594 -35.63 21.57 5.81
N GLY A 595 -36.96 21.50 5.94
CA GLY A 595 -37.65 21.13 7.18
C GLY A 595 -38.20 22.32 7.99
N ALA A 596 -39.45 22.20 8.49
CA ALA A 596 -40.14 23.26 9.23
C ALA A 596 -39.69 23.39 10.70
N ARG A 597 -38.99 22.38 11.25
CA ARG A 597 -38.56 22.31 12.66
C ARG A 597 -37.11 21.83 12.86
N THR A 598 -36.59 21.03 11.94
CA THR A 598 -35.21 20.53 11.93
C THR A 598 -34.45 21.22 10.80
N LYS A 599 -33.21 21.66 11.03
CA LYS A 599 -32.37 22.25 9.99
C LYS A 599 -31.65 21.11 9.26
N GLU A 600 -32.05 20.83 8.03
CA GLU A 600 -31.46 19.74 7.22
C GLU A 600 -30.68 20.29 6.03
N LEU A 601 -29.54 19.67 5.73
CA LEU A 601 -28.63 20.05 4.64
C LEU A 601 -28.29 18.81 3.82
N VAL A 602 -28.41 18.91 2.49
CA VAL A 602 -28.11 17.80 1.57
C VAL A 602 -26.83 18.09 0.78
N VAL A 603 -25.96 17.10 0.68
CA VAL A 603 -24.75 17.13 -0.16
C VAL A 603 -24.66 15.94 -1.09
N GLY A 604 -24.06 16.16 -2.26
CA GLY A 604 -23.87 15.13 -3.27
C GLY A 604 -22.93 14.00 -2.83
N SER A 605 -23.01 12.87 -3.53
CA SER A 605 -22.23 11.66 -3.24
C SER A 605 -20.79 11.69 -3.78
N ALA A 606 -20.44 12.65 -4.62
CA ALA A 606 -19.11 12.78 -5.22
C ALA A 606 -18.08 13.34 -4.22
N GLU A 607 -16.81 12.99 -4.43
CA GLU A 607 -15.69 13.58 -3.70
C GLU A 607 -15.67 15.11 -3.86
N GLY A 608 -15.48 15.83 -2.76
CA GLY A 608 -15.46 17.28 -2.77
C GLY A 608 -16.85 17.93 -2.89
N SER A 609 -17.94 17.19 -2.68
CA SER A 609 -19.29 17.77 -2.67
C SER A 609 -19.43 18.78 -1.54
N GLN A 610 -19.90 19.99 -1.88
CA GLN A 610 -19.91 21.13 -0.95
C GLN A 610 -21.30 21.64 -0.62
N ALA A 611 -21.46 22.13 0.61
CA ALA A 611 -22.57 22.97 1.00
C ALA A 611 -22.13 24.02 2.01
N SER A 612 -22.93 25.07 2.19
CA SER A 612 -22.64 26.11 3.17
C SER A 612 -23.87 26.51 3.96
N PHE A 613 -23.61 26.99 5.17
CA PHE A 613 -24.59 27.67 6.00
C PHE A 613 -23.88 28.78 6.77
N ASP A 614 -24.63 29.84 7.06
CA ASP A 614 -24.12 30.91 7.90
C ASP A 614 -24.54 30.65 9.34
N ILE A 615 -23.58 30.75 10.23
CA ILE A 615 -23.84 30.98 11.65
C ILE A 615 -24.18 32.47 11.77
N VAL A 616 -25.32 32.75 12.41
CA VAL A 616 -25.71 34.09 12.83
C VAL A 616 -25.48 34.16 14.33
N SER A 617 -24.48 34.91 14.75
CA SER A 617 -24.13 35.00 16.15
C SER A 617 -23.59 36.37 16.52
N THR A 618 -23.76 36.73 17.78
CA THR A 618 -23.07 37.86 18.41
C THR A 618 -22.05 37.37 19.44
N THR A 619 -21.75 36.07 19.47
CA THR A 619 -20.96 35.43 20.52
C THR A 619 -20.01 34.38 19.94
N ALA A 620 -19.17 33.80 20.80
CA ALA A 620 -18.27 32.71 20.43
C ALA A 620 -19.06 31.41 20.29
N TRP A 621 -18.74 30.61 19.29
CA TRP A 621 -19.39 29.33 19.05
C TRP A 621 -18.35 28.29 18.65
N ASP A 622 -18.68 27.03 18.93
CA ASP A 622 -17.95 25.87 18.47
C ASP A 622 -18.90 24.86 17.84
N VAL A 623 -18.32 24.01 17.00
CA VAL A 623 -19.04 23.04 16.20
C VAL A 623 -18.50 21.66 16.51
N GLN A 624 -19.42 20.72 16.72
CA GLN A 624 -19.11 19.31 16.87
C GLN A 624 -19.82 18.53 15.77
N VAL A 625 -19.10 17.64 15.10
CA VAL A 625 -19.70 16.72 14.13
C VAL A 625 -19.84 15.37 14.79
N THR A 626 -21.08 14.96 15.00
CA THR A 626 -21.42 13.64 15.54
C THR A 626 -21.94 12.76 14.42
N TYR A 627 -21.36 11.57 14.28
CA TYR A 627 -21.83 10.58 13.33
C TYR A 627 -22.78 9.60 14.05
N PRO A 628 -23.85 9.12 13.39
CA PRO A 628 -24.68 8.07 13.93
C PRO A 628 -23.81 6.87 14.34
N PRO A 629 -24.12 6.19 15.46
CA PRO A 629 -23.45 4.94 15.81
C PRO A 629 -23.52 4.01 14.61
N ALA A 630 -22.38 3.39 14.25
CA ALA A 630 -22.39 2.34 13.25
C ALA A 630 -23.42 1.29 13.70
N ALA A 631 -24.44 1.02 12.87
CA ALA A 631 -25.42 -0.01 13.19
C ALA A 631 -24.67 -1.30 13.54
N PRO A 632 -25.06 -2.05 14.58
CA PRO A 632 -24.41 -3.31 14.92
C PRO A 632 -24.51 -4.22 13.70
N THR A 633 -23.39 -4.39 12.98
CA THR A 633 -23.36 -5.27 11.82
C THR A 633 -23.29 -6.69 12.34
N THR A 634 -24.40 -7.41 12.20
CA THR A 634 -24.39 -8.86 12.23
C THR A 634 -23.59 -9.34 11.01
N GLY A 635 -22.29 -9.58 11.21
CA GLY A 635 -21.44 -10.36 10.30
C GLY A 635 -21.08 -9.75 8.94
N ARG A 636 -21.26 -8.45 8.69
CA ARG A 636 -20.79 -7.79 7.45
C ARG A 636 -19.61 -6.85 7.72
N ARG A 637 -18.43 -7.23 7.21
CA ARG A 637 -17.24 -6.37 7.16
C ARG A 637 -17.47 -5.26 6.13
N SER A 638 -17.60 -4.03 6.61
CA SER A 638 -17.52 -2.86 5.74
C SER A 638 -16.04 -2.55 5.51
N MET A 639 -15.57 -2.78 4.27
CA MET A 639 -14.37 -2.09 3.79
C MET A 639 -14.79 -0.67 3.39
N MET A 640 -14.18 0.32 4.03
CA MET A 640 -14.31 1.76 3.85
C MET A 640 -15.50 2.46 4.53
N GLY A 641 -15.17 3.43 5.39
CA GLY A 641 -15.92 4.70 5.45
C GLY A 641 -16.90 4.91 6.60
N SER A 642 -16.56 4.54 7.83
CA SER A 642 -17.17 5.19 9.03
C SER A 642 -16.23 6.25 9.64
N GLY A 643 -15.24 6.71 8.89
CA GLY A 643 -14.40 7.84 9.28
C GLY A 643 -15.14 9.16 9.04
N ASN A 644 -14.64 10.22 9.67
CA ASN A 644 -15.14 11.58 9.52
C ASN A 644 -15.22 11.95 8.03
N TRP A 645 -16.43 11.93 7.43
CA TRP A 645 -16.61 12.16 5.99
C TRP A 645 -16.95 13.62 5.66
N ILE A 646 -17.20 14.44 6.67
CA ILE A 646 -17.38 15.89 6.59
C ILE A 646 -16.11 16.57 7.07
N SER A 647 -15.65 17.56 6.31
CA SER A 647 -14.74 18.61 6.76
C SER A 647 -15.46 19.96 6.76
N LEU A 648 -15.16 20.81 7.74
CA LEU A 648 -15.70 22.17 7.84
C LEU A 648 -14.58 23.18 7.62
N SER A 649 -14.88 24.34 7.02
CA SER A 649 -13.93 25.43 6.91
C SER A 649 -13.42 25.89 8.27
N ASP A 650 -14.27 25.82 9.29
CA ASP A 650 -13.95 26.13 10.67
C ASP A 650 -14.80 25.30 11.64
N GLU A 651 -14.21 24.92 12.77
CA GLU A 651 -14.86 24.17 13.84
C GLU A 651 -15.22 25.07 15.02
N SER A 652 -14.88 26.35 14.96
CA SER A 652 -15.25 27.37 15.94
C SER A 652 -15.07 28.77 15.36
N GLY A 653 -15.68 29.76 16.01
CA GLY A 653 -15.51 31.15 15.63
C GLY A 653 -16.18 32.11 16.60
N VAL A 654 -16.25 33.37 16.19
CA VAL A 654 -17.01 34.41 16.87
C VAL A 654 -17.89 35.13 15.86
N ASN A 655 -19.04 35.57 16.34
CA ASN A 655 -20.00 36.34 15.57
C ASN A 655 -20.47 35.61 14.30
N ASP A 656 -21.08 36.34 13.38
CA ASP A 656 -21.53 35.79 12.10
C ASP A 656 -20.37 35.21 11.28
N LYS A 657 -20.57 34.01 10.71
CA LYS A 657 -19.60 33.39 9.81
C LYS A 657 -20.26 32.40 8.87
N THR A 658 -19.83 32.37 7.62
CA THR A 658 -20.19 31.31 6.68
C THR A 658 -19.29 30.11 6.90
N LEU A 659 -19.89 28.95 7.16
CA LEU A 659 -19.18 27.67 7.19
C LEU A 659 -19.35 26.95 5.86
N LEU A 660 -18.24 26.57 5.25
CA LEU A 660 -18.21 25.68 4.10
C LEU A 660 -17.99 24.25 4.58
N LEU A 661 -18.93 23.38 4.25
CA LEU A 661 -18.85 21.95 4.42
C LEU A 661 -18.34 21.32 3.13
N THR A 662 -17.33 20.47 3.22
CA THR A 662 -16.86 19.63 2.11
C THR A 662 -16.94 18.16 2.51
N ALA A 663 -17.64 17.37 1.71
CA ALA A 663 -17.85 15.95 1.94
C ALA A 663 -16.93 15.10 1.05
N SER A 664 -16.32 14.07 1.65
CA SER A 664 -15.68 12.99 0.89
C SER A 664 -16.73 12.14 0.16
N ALA A 665 -16.31 11.37 -0.84
CA ALA A 665 -17.21 10.55 -1.64
C ALA A 665 -18.00 9.55 -0.78
N ASN A 666 -19.29 9.38 -1.09
CA ASN A 666 -20.12 8.29 -0.60
C ASN A 666 -20.31 7.26 -1.73
N PRO A 667 -19.47 6.21 -1.78
CA PRO A 667 -19.54 5.22 -2.86
C PRO A 667 -20.73 4.25 -2.73
N GLY A 668 -21.35 4.17 -1.55
CA GLY A 668 -22.51 3.30 -1.32
C GLY A 668 -23.82 3.96 -1.76
N VAL A 669 -24.81 3.17 -2.17
CA VAL A 669 -26.12 3.71 -2.61
C VAL A 669 -27.00 4.22 -1.47
N GLN A 670 -26.66 3.87 -0.23
CA GLN A 670 -27.39 4.33 0.92
C GLN A 670 -26.95 5.75 1.25
N THR A 671 -27.92 6.59 1.61
CA THR A 671 -27.60 7.88 2.20
C THR A 671 -26.89 7.64 3.53
N ARG A 672 -25.96 8.53 3.84
CA ARG A 672 -25.34 8.59 5.17
C ARG A 672 -25.58 9.94 5.77
N SER A 673 -25.62 10.01 7.09
CA SER A 673 -25.88 11.27 7.78
C SER A 673 -24.87 11.53 8.88
N ALA A 674 -24.80 12.80 9.26
CA ALA A 674 -24.05 13.31 10.39
C ALA A 674 -24.86 14.46 11.01
N THR A 675 -24.68 14.69 12.30
CA THR A 675 -25.25 15.84 12.98
C THR A 675 -24.13 16.82 13.27
N ILE A 676 -24.28 18.03 12.75
CA ILE A 676 -23.46 19.18 13.10
C ILE A 676 -24.18 19.89 14.25
N THR A 677 -23.54 19.91 15.40
CA THR A 677 -24.02 20.63 16.58
C THR A 677 -23.23 21.93 16.72
N VAL A 678 -23.91 23.06 16.51
CA VAL A 678 -23.36 24.40 16.77
C VAL A 678 -23.76 24.81 18.17
N GLN A 679 -22.80 25.12 19.03
CA GLN A 679 -23.05 25.45 20.42
C GLN A 679 -22.32 26.72 20.83
N THR A 680 -22.87 27.39 21.85
CA THR A 680 -22.25 28.53 22.51
C THR A 680 -22.55 28.46 24.00
N ILE A 681 -21.68 29.07 24.79
CA ILE A 681 -21.81 29.09 26.24
C ILE A 681 -23.06 29.89 26.64
N GLY A 682 -23.97 29.23 27.36
CA GLY A 682 -25.15 29.86 27.95
C GLY A 682 -26.38 29.91 27.04
N LEU A 683 -26.33 29.33 25.83
CA LEU A 683 -27.51 29.10 24.99
C LEU A 683 -27.65 27.61 24.65
N PRO A 684 -28.87 27.12 24.33
CA PRO A 684 -29.07 25.77 23.84
C PRO A 684 -28.32 25.53 22.51
N PRO A 685 -27.77 24.32 22.29
CA PRO A 685 -27.11 23.98 21.04
C PRO A 685 -28.12 23.89 19.88
N LEU A 686 -27.67 24.26 18.68
CA LEU A 686 -28.41 24.10 17.44
C LEU A 686 -27.89 22.87 16.69
N SER A 687 -28.80 22.02 16.23
CA SER A 687 -28.43 20.83 15.46
C SER A 687 -28.81 21.01 13.98
N ILE A 688 -27.87 20.69 13.11
CA ILE A 688 -28.04 20.61 11.67
C ILE A 688 -27.80 19.16 11.27
N ILE A 689 -28.78 18.52 10.64
CA ILE A 689 -28.62 17.18 10.09
C ILE A 689 -28.08 17.34 8.68
N VAL A 690 -26.89 16.77 8.44
CA VAL A 690 -26.33 16.69 7.10
C VAL A 690 -26.58 15.30 6.57
N THR A 691 -27.27 15.23 5.44
CA THR A 691 -27.52 13.99 4.71
C THR A 691 -26.71 14.03 3.43
N GLN A 692 -25.78 13.09 3.27
CA GLN A 692 -25.11 12.88 2.00
C GLN A 692 -25.86 11.85 1.18
N GLU A 693 -26.09 12.19 -0.10
CA GLU A 693 -26.68 11.29 -1.07
C GLU A 693 -25.87 10.00 -1.19
N GLY A 694 -26.55 8.90 -1.52
CA GLY A 694 -25.89 7.68 -1.96
C GLY A 694 -25.23 7.88 -3.32
N GLY A 695 -24.14 7.17 -3.58
CA GLY A 695 -23.63 6.99 -4.93
C GLY A 695 -24.68 6.38 -5.84
N ALA A 696 -24.60 6.66 -7.15
CA ALA A 696 -25.48 6.00 -8.12
C ALA A 696 -25.28 4.48 -8.07
N PRO A 697 -26.34 3.67 -8.20
CA PRO A 697 -26.19 2.22 -8.30
C PRO A 697 -25.31 1.88 -9.50
N THR A 698 -24.39 0.95 -9.31
CA THR A 698 -23.52 0.42 -10.36
C THR A 698 -23.86 -1.04 -10.60
N LEU A 699 -23.74 -1.52 -11.84
CA LEU A 699 -23.89 -2.94 -12.14
C LEU A 699 -22.92 -3.29 -13.26
N ASN A 700 -21.89 -4.04 -12.90
CA ASN A 700 -20.98 -4.64 -13.86
C ASN A 700 -21.02 -6.15 -13.67
N ILE A 701 -21.25 -6.87 -14.77
CA ILE A 701 -21.29 -8.33 -14.81
C ILE A 701 -20.42 -8.77 -15.96
N ASN A 702 -19.54 -9.72 -15.70
CA ASN A 702 -18.52 -10.21 -16.61
C ASN A 702 -19.03 -11.20 -17.69
N ALA A 703 -20.33 -11.21 -18.01
CA ALA A 703 -20.87 -11.97 -19.13
C ALA A 703 -22.21 -11.41 -19.65
N ASP A 704 -22.43 -11.54 -20.96
CA ASP A 704 -23.69 -11.20 -21.64
C ASP A 704 -24.40 -12.45 -22.22
N THR A 705 -23.68 -13.57 -22.38
CA THR A 705 -24.24 -14.83 -22.88
C THR A 705 -23.49 -16.03 -22.29
N LEU A 706 -24.24 -17.06 -21.91
CA LEU A 706 -23.76 -18.37 -21.48
C LEU A 706 -24.18 -19.43 -22.50
N ILE A 707 -23.28 -20.36 -22.82
CA ILE A 707 -23.52 -21.42 -23.80
C ILE A 707 -23.26 -22.77 -23.13
N PHE A 708 -24.23 -23.68 -23.24
CA PHE A 708 -24.19 -25.02 -22.68
C PHE A 708 -24.44 -26.08 -23.75
N THR A 709 -23.80 -27.24 -23.58
CA THR A 709 -24.16 -28.44 -24.35
C THR A 709 -25.50 -29.00 -23.88
N SER A 710 -26.05 -29.99 -24.60
CA SER A 710 -27.32 -30.62 -24.24
C SER A 710 -27.33 -31.23 -22.85
N GLU A 711 -26.19 -31.69 -22.32
CA GLU A 711 -26.08 -32.28 -20.97
C GLU A 711 -26.30 -31.25 -19.85
N GLY A 712 -26.18 -29.95 -20.14
CA GLY A 712 -26.29 -28.88 -19.15
C GLY A 712 -25.04 -28.78 -18.28
N GLY A 713 -25.20 -28.45 -17.00
CA GLY A 713 -24.09 -28.30 -16.04
C GLY A 713 -24.02 -26.91 -15.41
N ASN A 714 -22.89 -26.60 -14.76
CA ASN A 714 -22.69 -25.32 -14.09
C ASN A 714 -21.91 -24.36 -15.02
N ALA A 715 -22.32 -23.08 -15.09
CA ALA A 715 -21.52 -22.06 -15.75
C ALA A 715 -20.23 -21.77 -14.97
N SER A 716 -19.24 -21.22 -15.65
CA SER A 716 -18.19 -20.43 -15.00
C SER A 716 -18.84 -19.35 -14.11
N PRO A 717 -18.22 -19.05 -12.96
CA PRO A 717 -18.81 -18.21 -11.94
C PRO A 717 -18.90 -16.77 -12.44
N LEU A 718 -20.09 -16.20 -12.40
CA LEU A 718 -20.31 -14.81 -12.80
C LEU A 718 -20.12 -13.92 -11.59
N PHE A 719 -19.43 -12.80 -11.78
CA PHE A 719 -19.24 -11.81 -10.74
C PHE A 719 -20.12 -10.61 -11.04
N VAL A 720 -20.97 -10.31 -10.07
CA VAL A 720 -21.71 -9.05 -10.01
C VAL A 720 -20.89 -8.11 -9.17
N MET A 721 -20.39 -7.06 -9.80
CA MET A 721 -19.80 -5.90 -9.13
C MET A 721 -20.81 -4.78 -9.15
N THR A 722 -21.26 -4.41 -7.97
CA THR A 722 -22.20 -3.33 -7.72
C THR A 722 -21.78 -2.65 -6.42
N ASN A 723 -22.44 -1.56 -6.09
CA ASN A 723 -22.37 -0.89 -4.79
C ASN A 723 -23.70 -1.02 -4.02
N THR A 724 -24.59 -1.91 -4.47
CA THR A 724 -25.91 -2.18 -3.87
C THR A 724 -26.29 -3.65 -3.93
N THR A 725 -27.54 -3.97 -3.59
CA THR A 725 -28.13 -5.30 -3.69
C THR A 725 -28.57 -5.56 -5.12
N TRP A 726 -28.37 -6.79 -5.57
CA TRP A 726 -28.86 -7.30 -6.84
C TRP A 726 -29.77 -8.50 -6.62
N PHE A 727 -30.65 -8.76 -7.58
CA PHE A 727 -31.59 -9.87 -7.60
C PHE A 727 -31.44 -10.66 -8.90
N LEU A 728 -31.65 -11.98 -8.82
CA LEU A 728 -31.64 -12.85 -9.98
C LEU A 728 -33.02 -13.43 -10.23
N GLN A 729 -33.34 -13.49 -11.51
CA GLN A 729 -34.47 -14.24 -11.99
C GLN A 729 -34.07 -15.03 -13.22
N SER A 730 -34.33 -16.34 -13.19
CA SER A 730 -34.25 -17.21 -14.35
C SER A 730 -35.60 -17.20 -15.06
N SER A 731 -35.61 -17.13 -16.40
CA SER A 731 -36.86 -17.15 -17.18
C SER A 731 -37.50 -18.53 -17.29
N ASP A 732 -36.71 -19.58 -17.05
CA ASP A 732 -37.11 -20.96 -17.31
C ASP A 732 -36.66 -21.89 -16.19
N GLU A 733 -37.48 -22.91 -15.87
CA GLU A 733 -37.22 -23.88 -14.78
C GLU A 733 -35.97 -24.74 -15.00
N TRP A 734 -35.51 -24.86 -16.25
CA TRP A 734 -34.28 -25.58 -16.58
C TRP A 734 -33.01 -24.75 -16.33
N ILE A 735 -33.14 -23.48 -15.92
CA ILE A 735 -32.05 -22.60 -15.51
C ILE A 735 -32.23 -22.30 -14.01
N SER A 736 -31.18 -22.52 -13.22
CA SER A 736 -31.12 -22.09 -11.83
C SER A 736 -29.93 -21.16 -11.62
N ALA A 737 -30.11 -20.06 -10.89
CA ALA A 737 -29.04 -19.12 -10.58
C ALA A 737 -29.06 -18.79 -9.08
N THR A 738 -27.91 -18.91 -8.41
CA THR A 738 -27.81 -18.73 -6.95
C THR A 738 -26.56 -17.94 -6.54
N PRO A 739 -26.60 -17.16 -5.44
CA PRO A 739 -27.76 -16.89 -4.62
C PRO A 739 -28.79 -16.00 -5.36
N ALA A 740 -30.08 -16.11 -5.04
CA ALA A 740 -31.14 -15.33 -5.69
C ALA A 740 -31.00 -13.80 -5.46
N THR A 741 -30.16 -13.42 -4.49
CA THR A 741 -29.80 -12.04 -4.20
C THR A 741 -28.37 -11.99 -3.63
N GLY A 742 -27.68 -10.88 -3.83
CA GLY A 742 -26.37 -10.59 -3.25
C GLY A 742 -26.12 -9.09 -3.17
N GLY A 743 -24.97 -8.66 -2.65
CA GLY A 743 -24.62 -7.24 -2.57
C GLY A 743 -23.17 -6.98 -2.94
N ASN A 744 -22.81 -5.71 -3.15
CA ASN A 744 -21.47 -5.21 -3.50
C ASN A 744 -20.72 -6.09 -4.51
N PHE A 745 -19.92 -7.04 -4.01
CA PHE A 745 -19.33 -8.10 -4.82
C PHE A 745 -20.08 -9.41 -4.56
N GLY A 746 -20.69 -9.96 -5.60
CA GLY A 746 -21.49 -11.17 -5.51
C GLY A 746 -21.11 -12.18 -6.58
N GLN A 747 -21.00 -13.45 -6.19
CA GLN A 747 -20.78 -14.54 -7.12
C GLN A 747 -22.12 -15.21 -7.45
N ILE A 748 -22.46 -15.29 -8.73
CA ILE A 748 -23.61 -16.06 -9.24
C ILE A 748 -23.10 -17.41 -9.74
N VAL A 749 -23.69 -18.47 -9.22
CA VAL A 749 -23.60 -19.83 -9.74
C VAL A 749 -24.84 -20.12 -10.56
N VAL A 750 -24.64 -20.31 -11.87
CA VAL A 750 -25.70 -20.70 -12.81
C VAL A 750 -25.60 -22.20 -13.06
N LYS A 751 -26.71 -22.93 -12.94
CA LYS A 751 -26.83 -24.32 -13.36
C LYS A 751 -27.94 -24.48 -14.40
N VAL A 752 -27.66 -25.26 -15.42
CA VAL A 752 -28.56 -25.57 -16.51
C VAL A 752 -28.84 -27.07 -16.49
N ALA A 753 -30.11 -27.46 -16.44
CA ALA A 753 -30.52 -28.86 -16.52
C ALA A 753 -30.28 -29.43 -17.92
N GLU A 754 -30.20 -30.74 -18.04
CA GLU A 754 -30.10 -31.42 -19.33
C GLU A 754 -31.28 -31.04 -20.24
N ASN A 755 -31.00 -30.81 -21.52
CA ASN A 755 -31.99 -30.63 -22.58
C ASN A 755 -32.23 -31.97 -23.27
N THR A 756 -33.34 -32.62 -22.96
CA THR A 756 -33.76 -33.89 -23.59
C THR A 756 -34.64 -33.68 -24.82
N GLY A 757 -34.98 -32.43 -25.16
CA GLY A 757 -35.80 -32.07 -26.30
C GLY A 757 -35.00 -32.04 -27.62
N GLY A 758 -35.67 -32.32 -28.73
CA GLY A 758 -35.04 -32.37 -30.07
C GLY A 758 -34.65 -31.01 -30.68
N SER A 759 -34.77 -29.92 -29.93
CA SER A 759 -34.48 -28.55 -30.39
C SER A 759 -33.60 -27.81 -29.40
N LYS A 760 -32.77 -26.89 -29.90
CA LYS A 760 -32.01 -25.96 -29.06
C LYS A 760 -32.99 -25.10 -28.27
N ARG A 761 -32.65 -24.76 -27.04
CA ARG A 761 -33.47 -23.87 -26.20
C ARG A 761 -32.65 -22.67 -25.71
N THR A 762 -33.33 -21.55 -25.54
CA THR A 762 -32.75 -20.32 -25.03
C THR A 762 -33.61 -19.83 -23.88
N GLY A 763 -32.95 -19.44 -22.80
CA GLY A 763 -33.57 -18.75 -21.68
C GLY A 763 -32.67 -17.61 -21.24
N ASN A 764 -33.05 -16.93 -20.17
CA ASN A 764 -32.43 -15.71 -19.70
C ASN A 764 -32.21 -15.78 -18.19
N ILE A 765 -31.13 -15.14 -17.76
CA ILE A 765 -30.92 -14.78 -16.36
C ILE A 765 -30.91 -13.26 -16.30
N THR A 766 -31.92 -12.72 -15.65
CA THR A 766 -32.05 -11.29 -15.46
C THR A 766 -31.43 -10.93 -14.12
N VAL A 767 -30.41 -10.07 -14.15
CA VAL A 767 -29.83 -9.47 -12.96
C VAL A 767 -30.41 -8.06 -12.82
N THR A 768 -31.22 -7.89 -11.79
CA THR A 768 -31.86 -6.62 -11.49
C THR A 768 -31.13 -5.95 -10.35
N VAL A 769 -30.72 -4.71 -10.56
CA VAL A 769 -30.33 -3.78 -9.52
C VAL A 769 -31.35 -2.66 -9.51
N ASP A 770 -31.95 -2.40 -8.35
CA ASP A 770 -32.93 -1.32 -8.22
C ASP A 770 -32.30 0.02 -8.66
N GLY A 771 -32.99 0.72 -9.58
CA GLY A 771 -32.52 1.98 -10.16
C GLY A 771 -31.65 1.84 -11.42
N LEU A 772 -31.35 0.63 -11.89
CA LEU A 772 -30.69 0.38 -13.17
C LEU A 772 -31.58 -0.42 -14.13
N GLN A 773 -31.27 -0.35 -15.43
CA GLN A 773 -31.86 -1.28 -16.40
C GLN A 773 -31.38 -2.70 -16.08
N PRO A 774 -32.28 -3.71 -16.02
CA PRO A 774 -31.88 -5.08 -15.75
C PRO A 774 -30.87 -5.57 -16.80
N LYS A 775 -29.79 -6.20 -16.32
CA LYS A 775 -28.82 -6.82 -17.21
C LYS A 775 -29.27 -8.25 -17.50
N VAL A 776 -29.56 -8.54 -18.77
CA VAL A 776 -30.00 -9.86 -19.21
C VAL A 776 -28.80 -10.65 -19.72
N ILE A 777 -28.59 -11.82 -19.14
CA ILE A 777 -27.60 -12.80 -19.58
C ILE A 777 -28.35 -13.87 -20.34
N VAL A 778 -28.07 -14.00 -21.63
CA VAL A 778 -28.74 -14.99 -22.48
C VAL A 778 -28.11 -16.37 -22.25
N VAL A 779 -28.91 -17.37 -21.89
CA VAL A 779 -28.47 -18.75 -21.73
C VAL A 779 -28.91 -19.56 -22.94
N ARG A 780 -27.96 -20.03 -23.74
CA ARG A 780 -28.21 -20.89 -24.90
C ARG A 780 -27.80 -22.31 -24.58
N GLN A 781 -28.69 -23.25 -24.83
CA GLN A 781 -28.40 -24.66 -24.66
C GLN A 781 -28.69 -25.43 -25.95
N GLU A 782 -27.71 -26.23 -26.36
CA GLU A 782 -27.80 -27.09 -27.53
C GLU A 782 -28.82 -28.24 -27.34
N ALA A 783 -29.30 -28.80 -28.45
CA ALA A 783 -30.08 -30.05 -28.44
C ALA A 783 -29.13 -31.25 -28.37
N PRO A 784 -29.56 -32.43 -27.87
CA PRO A 784 -28.77 -33.65 -27.94
C PRO A 784 -28.31 -33.93 -29.38
N ALA A 785 -27.03 -34.23 -29.54
CA ALA A 785 -26.49 -34.58 -30.84
C ALA A 785 -26.97 -35.99 -31.23
N GLY A 786 -28.06 -36.07 -32.00
CA GLY A 786 -28.51 -37.28 -32.67
C GLY A 786 -28.97 -38.41 -31.74
N LYS A 787 -30.29 -38.62 -31.69
CA LYS A 787 -30.79 -39.97 -31.96
C LYS A 787 -31.22 -40.01 -33.41
#